data_AF-A0A1L6F920-F1
#
_entry.id   AF-A0A1L6F920-F1
#
_cell.length_a   1.000
_cell.length_b   1.000
_cell.length_c   1.000
_cell.angle_alpha   90.00
_cell.angle_beta   90.00
_cell.angle_gamma   90.00
#
_symmetry.space_group_name_H-M   'P 1'
#
loop_
_entity.id
_entity.type
_entity.pdbx_description
1 polymer ?
#
loop_
_entity_poly.entity_id
_entity_poly.type
_entity_poly.pdbx_seq_one_letter_code
_entity_poly.pdbx_strand_id
1 'polypeptide(L)'
;MINRAPKRASDWKALGNRLLQEKQYAEAQHALEQARTLDPRDAEALILLGMVEIKLGDIRTAQDLANKSLEIDPNNPDGLCLLGRILYDCGLYDQALGHIEQALALVPGREDALERKALILSKTHRYEEAIALFDGLIRRRPDYFAFWNNAANLLKDIGQLDKAEVYYLKAIELSGSSPLAYSNRLTSLHYNPTVNRERIFGVCKEWETRYAPKDIPPRPQPEERSPQRRLRIGMISDGFSNHPVGRMITLMLESLPRDEFELFAYSTSNFEDSLTRRIKQSVAHWTGISHLTDEQFAERVRSEKIDILIDLAGHNSGNRMRTMALQPAPLLVKWVGGLINTTGLSAIDYLLSDSIESPPGEDEFYTEKLIRLPDDYICFTPPEYVPEIGRLPALNNGYITLGCFNNPTKVNEVVLGEWAKIMHALPGSRLLLKGMQYNSEDLCRKVRTIMAAQGIEPERLMIEGPSPHRELLQTYNRVDIALDPWPYSGGLTTCEAFLMGVPVVSLPGPTFAGRHSATHLVNAGMPELVVDSWDEYRERVLELASDLGSLSTIRHHLREVLLQSPVCDGPRFAKNFTIAMRAIWQRYCEGKQPAALTLNHEGQAWFEGDSEPMQLQHPLPVGGEERGDFNFTFEGKIITLDNGALLVGTTGFGSLQRLGAFAAIAFDPTSKVTNVAQLQAAGELHHYPHVSLGNGGEGTLYACLDPAMSGTLEPLPADQQLPGNQEATQVIAKLPITTLRLDDIEGLDNIDWLLLDNMNDSLMILENGAKALAETLLVQVRVNFSPTHKKQPELTQISHWLARHGFSFYRLNNLQHYSHLPNRADLQKQQATQLTHADGLFIPNVKRMEALSNNQRLKLAFLLNTVYGIKDLTSALLAQVSQTLADAYLTSEHILPRMPEKADDSPLQTSAPSPENNLGISLPEAPCMSTAERVLFAKALKSAKNYFEFGSGGSTVWAINAGLVVHGVESDEKWASALNTRLGERCRIEAVNIGPTGEWGYPLAKHYSTKFPRYSNAIHLHNLSFDLILVDGRFRVACTLSAIQNIVKRNNADEARILIHDFWNRPQYHCVLSFLEVIERAETAGLFKVKKRINHASLEKLLAEYVKNPD
;
A
#
# COMPACT_ATOMS: atom_id res chain seq x y z
N MET A 1 50.06 -22.15 0.33
CA MET A 1 50.94 -21.09 -0.19
C MET A 1 50.85 -19.82 0.67
N ILE A 2 49.65 -19.33 1.00
CA ILE A 2 49.46 -18.14 1.85
C ILE A 2 50.12 -18.25 3.24
N ASN A 3 50.01 -19.41 3.92
CA ASN A 3 50.74 -19.67 5.19
C ASN A 3 52.28 -19.66 5.06
N ARG A 4 52.82 -19.70 3.83
CA ARG A 4 54.27 -19.63 3.55
C ARG A 4 54.72 -18.27 3.00
N ALA A 5 53.80 -17.41 2.54
CA ALA A 5 54.09 -16.08 1.99
C ALA A 5 52.88 -15.12 2.11
N PRO A 6 52.51 -14.66 3.31
CA PRO A 6 51.27 -13.90 3.56
C PRO A 6 51.25 -12.48 2.97
N LYS A 7 52.37 -12.00 2.39
CA LYS A 7 52.53 -10.63 1.85
C LYS A 7 52.35 -10.53 0.32
N ARG A 8 51.98 -11.60 -0.39
CA ARG A 8 51.79 -11.54 -1.85
C ARG A 8 50.33 -11.31 -2.20
N ALA A 9 50.02 -10.16 -2.80
CA ALA A 9 48.66 -9.81 -3.23
C ALA A 9 48.08 -10.83 -4.21
N SER A 10 48.89 -11.35 -5.14
CA SER A 10 48.48 -12.33 -6.16
C SER A 10 47.98 -13.66 -5.57
N ASP A 11 48.59 -14.14 -4.49
CA ASP A 11 48.19 -15.39 -3.83
C ASP A 11 46.83 -15.23 -3.13
N TRP A 12 46.59 -14.07 -2.51
CA TRP A 12 45.31 -13.71 -1.90
C TRP A 12 44.21 -13.50 -2.95
N LYS A 13 44.52 -12.84 -4.07
CA LYS A 13 43.59 -12.70 -5.21
C LYS A 13 43.18 -14.06 -5.78
N ALA A 14 44.15 -14.95 -5.98
CA ALA A 14 43.88 -16.30 -6.49
C ALA A 14 43.03 -17.15 -5.51
N LEU A 15 43.25 -17.00 -4.20
CA LEU A 15 42.38 -17.60 -3.19
C LEU A 15 40.97 -17.01 -3.26
N GLY A 16 40.85 -15.69 -3.27
CA GLY A 16 39.57 -14.99 -3.36
C GLY A 16 38.76 -15.38 -4.59
N ASN A 17 39.40 -15.47 -5.76
CA ASN A 17 38.75 -15.94 -6.99
C ASN A 17 38.27 -17.40 -6.85
N ARG A 18 39.08 -18.29 -6.27
CA ARG A 18 38.66 -19.69 -6.03
C ARG A 18 37.47 -19.77 -5.08
N LEU A 19 37.51 -19.04 -3.96
CA LEU A 19 36.42 -19.00 -2.99
C LEU A 19 35.13 -18.42 -3.60
N LEU A 20 35.26 -17.41 -4.46
CA LEU A 20 34.13 -16.87 -5.25
C LEU A 20 33.54 -17.94 -6.16
N GLN A 21 34.36 -18.74 -6.86
CA GLN A 21 33.90 -19.86 -7.68
C GLN A 21 33.25 -20.97 -6.85
N GLU A 22 33.75 -21.22 -5.64
CA GLU A 22 33.20 -22.15 -4.65
C GLU A 22 31.97 -21.59 -3.90
N LYS A 23 31.55 -20.35 -4.22
CA LYS A 23 30.42 -19.63 -3.60
C LYS A 23 30.56 -19.35 -2.10
N GLN A 24 31.79 -19.38 -1.60
CA GLN A 24 32.14 -19.01 -0.21
C GLN A 24 32.37 -17.49 -0.16
N TYR A 25 31.29 -16.72 -0.24
CA TYR A 25 31.37 -15.28 -0.51
C TYR A 25 31.99 -14.48 0.63
N ALA A 26 31.74 -14.83 1.89
CA ALA A 26 32.31 -14.12 3.04
C ALA A 26 33.84 -14.33 3.14
N GLU A 27 34.28 -15.57 2.92
CA GLU A 27 35.69 -15.91 2.89
C GLU A 27 36.38 -15.32 1.65
N ALA A 28 35.68 -15.30 0.50
CA ALA A 28 36.16 -14.64 -0.72
C ALA A 28 36.33 -13.13 -0.50
N GLN A 29 35.37 -12.48 0.16
CA GLN A 29 35.44 -11.06 0.52
C GLN A 29 36.70 -10.81 1.34
N HIS A 30 36.89 -11.56 2.43
CA HIS A 30 38.06 -11.42 3.28
C HIS A 30 39.38 -11.59 2.51
N ALA A 31 39.49 -12.64 1.67
CA ALA A 31 40.69 -12.88 0.89
C ALA A 31 40.97 -11.76 -0.14
N LEU A 32 39.93 -11.24 -0.80
CA LEU A 32 40.06 -10.15 -1.77
C LEU A 32 40.32 -8.80 -1.11
N GLU A 33 39.82 -8.55 0.09
CA GLU A 33 40.19 -7.38 0.89
C GLU A 33 41.66 -7.41 1.31
N GLN A 34 42.19 -8.59 1.65
CA GLN A 34 43.64 -8.74 1.88
C GLN A 34 44.45 -8.48 0.61
N ALA A 35 43.99 -9.00 -0.53
CA ALA A 35 44.61 -8.71 -1.83
C ALA A 35 44.63 -7.20 -2.13
N ARG A 36 43.49 -6.52 -1.95
CA ARG A 36 43.34 -5.07 -2.11
C ARG A 36 44.21 -4.27 -1.14
N THR A 37 44.39 -4.73 0.09
CA THR A 37 45.23 -4.05 1.08
C THR A 37 46.70 -4.12 0.70
N LEU A 38 47.13 -5.25 0.13
CA LEU A 38 48.51 -5.46 -0.30
C LEU A 38 48.82 -4.79 -1.66
N ASP A 39 47.84 -4.71 -2.56
CA ASP A 39 47.93 -3.98 -3.82
C ASP A 39 46.62 -3.22 -4.12
N PRO A 40 46.49 -1.95 -3.70
CA PRO A 40 45.30 -1.14 -3.93
C PRO A 40 45.05 -0.77 -5.39
N ARG A 41 46.02 -1.01 -6.30
CA ARG A 41 45.92 -0.66 -7.72
C ARG A 41 45.72 -1.89 -8.62
N ASP A 42 45.45 -3.07 -8.05
CA ASP A 42 45.09 -4.26 -8.83
C ASP A 42 43.62 -4.17 -9.27
N ALA A 43 43.39 -3.77 -10.53
CA ALA A 43 42.04 -3.64 -11.09
C ALA A 43 41.26 -4.97 -11.07
N GLU A 44 41.93 -6.10 -11.28
CA GLU A 44 41.29 -7.42 -11.28
C GLU A 44 40.83 -7.81 -9.87
N ALA A 45 41.62 -7.50 -8.83
CA ALA A 45 41.21 -7.73 -7.44
C ALA A 45 39.97 -6.90 -7.06
N LEU A 46 39.89 -5.65 -7.53
CA LEU A 46 38.73 -4.77 -7.30
C LEU A 46 37.47 -5.29 -8.02
N ILE A 47 37.61 -5.79 -9.25
CA ILE A 47 36.51 -6.38 -10.03
C ILE A 47 35.98 -7.64 -9.32
N LEU A 48 36.87 -8.55 -8.91
CA LEU A 48 36.49 -9.76 -8.19
C LEU A 48 35.82 -9.44 -6.84
N LEU A 49 36.33 -8.44 -6.10
CA LEU A 49 35.70 -7.99 -4.86
C LEU A 49 34.32 -7.39 -5.14
N GLY A 50 34.18 -6.56 -6.17
CA GLY A 50 32.89 -6.00 -6.58
C GLY A 50 31.87 -7.09 -6.96
N MET A 51 32.31 -8.18 -7.62
CA MET A 51 31.46 -9.35 -7.87
C MET A 51 31.01 -10.04 -6.58
N VAL A 52 31.90 -10.16 -5.57
CA VAL A 52 31.55 -10.70 -4.24
C VAL A 52 30.56 -9.79 -3.52
N GLU A 53 30.77 -8.47 -3.53
CA GLU A 53 29.85 -7.52 -2.89
C GLU A 53 28.44 -7.57 -3.48
N ILE A 54 28.31 -7.76 -4.80
CA ILE A 54 27.00 -8.01 -5.43
C ILE A 54 26.34 -9.27 -4.85
N LYS A 55 27.12 -10.33 -4.59
CA LYS A 55 26.61 -11.59 -4.03
C LYS A 55 26.25 -11.45 -2.54
N LEU A 56 26.91 -10.56 -1.82
CA LEU A 56 26.62 -10.23 -0.42
C LEU A 56 25.51 -9.18 -0.26
N GLY A 57 25.11 -8.52 -1.35
CA GLY A 57 24.03 -7.54 -1.38
C GLY A 57 24.48 -6.07 -1.23
N ASP A 58 25.78 -5.79 -1.13
CA ASP A 58 26.32 -4.43 -1.07
C ASP A 58 26.60 -3.87 -2.48
N ILE A 59 25.53 -3.50 -3.18
CA ILE A 59 25.58 -2.96 -4.53
C ILE A 59 26.36 -1.64 -4.59
N ARG A 60 26.33 -0.84 -3.53
CA ARG A 60 27.02 0.45 -3.47
C ARG A 60 28.53 0.24 -3.45
N THR A 61 29.02 -0.62 -2.57
CA THR A 61 30.44 -0.96 -2.51
C THR A 61 30.88 -1.62 -3.82
N ALA A 62 30.06 -2.48 -4.42
CA ALA A 62 30.34 -3.05 -5.73
C ALA A 62 30.52 -1.98 -6.82
N GLN A 63 29.66 -0.97 -6.85
CA GLN A 63 29.75 0.13 -7.82
C GLN A 63 31.01 0.95 -7.63
N ASP A 64 31.35 1.30 -6.38
CA ASP A 64 32.57 2.02 -6.06
C ASP A 64 33.82 1.25 -6.47
N LEU A 65 33.83 -0.08 -6.26
CA LEU A 65 34.92 -0.96 -6.68
C LEU A 65 35.04 -1.06 -8.21
N ALA A 66 33.92 -1.19 -8.92
CA ALA A 66 33.88 -1.21 -10.37
C ALA A 66 34.41 0.11 -10.96
N ASN A 67 33.97 1.26 -10.44
CA ASN A 67 34.46 2.57 -10.86
C ASN A 67 35.98 2.72 -10.62
N LYS A 68 36.48 2.34 -9.43
CA LYS A 68 37.92 2.37 -9.13
C LYS A 68 38.73 1.46 -10.07
N SER A 69 38.19 0.29 -10.43
CA SER A 69 38.86 -0.59 -11.40
C SER A 69 39.01 0.08 -12.77
N LEU A 70 37.99 0.83 -13.21
CA LEU A 70 37.99 1.57 -14.48
C LEU A 70 38.79 2.88 -14.42
N GLU A 71 38.98 3.48 -13.24
CA GLU A 71 39.94 4.58 -13.05
C GLU A 71 41.38 4.10 -13.25
N ILE A 72 41.68 2.86 -12.88
CA ILE A 72 43.00 2.24 -13.05
C ILE A 72 43.21 1.76 -14.48
N ASP A 73 42.21 1.07 -15.06
CA ASP A 73 42.23 0.55 -16.42
C ASP A 73 40.89 0.84 -17.13
N PRO A 74 40.77 2.01 -17.81
CA PRO A 74 39.52 2.44 -18.43
C PRO A 74 39.00 1.53 -19.55
N ASN A 75 39.88 0.73 -20.15
CA ASN A 75 39.54 -0.19 -21.24
C ASN A 75 39.49 -1.64 -20.76
N ASN A 76 39.29 -1.87 -19.46
CA ASN A 76 39.14 -3.21 -18.92
C ASN A 76 37.75 -3.79 -19.26
N PRO A 77 37.63 -4.85 -20.08
CA PRO A 77 36.33 -5.38 -20.46
C PRO A 77 35.55 -5.97 -19.29
N ASP A 78 36.22 -6.55 -18.28
CA ASP A 78 35.57 -7.13 -17.10
C ASP A 78 35.00 -6.04 -16.19
N GLY A 79 35.73 -4.93 -16.01
CA GLY A 79 35.26 -3.75 -15.27
C GLY A 79 34.06 -3.09 -15.95
N LEU A 80 34.09 -2.97 -17.29
CA LEU A 80 32.98 -2.43 -18.08
C LEU A 80 31.73 -3.32 -17.99
N CYS A 81 31.90 -4.65 -18.08
CA CYS A 81 30.79 -5.61 -17.90
C CYS A 81 30.22 -5.57 -16.48
N LEU A 82 31.07 -5.48 -15.45
CA LEU A 82 30.64 -5.38 -14.06
C LEU A 82 29.83 -4.10 -13.82
N LEU A 83 30.34 -2.94 -14.27
CA LEU A 83 29.61 -1.68 -14.14
C LEU A 83 28.32 -1.69 -14.97
N GLY A 84 28.36 -2.20 -16.20
CA GLY A 84 27.16 -2.35 -17.04
C GLY A 84 26.08 -3.23 -16.40
N ARG A 85 26.49 -4.31 -15.70
CA ARG A 85 25.57 -5.13 -14.90
C ARG A 85 24.96 -4.34 -13.73
N ILE A 86 25.78 -3.64 -12.95
CA ILE A 86 25.32 -2.85 -11.80
C ILE A 86 24.32 -1.78 -12.26
N LEU A 87 24.64 -1.06 -13.33
CA LEU A 87 23.76 -0.04 -13.90
C LEU A 87 22.45 -0.63 -14.42
N TYR A 88 22.48 -1.82 -15.03
CA TYR A 88 21.27 -2.55 -15.41
C TYR A 88 20.40 -2.90 -14.20
N ASP A 89 21.01 -3.41 -13.11
CA ASP A 89 20.31 -3.76 -11.88
C ASP A 89 19.73 -2.50 -11.19
N CYS A 90 20.35 -1.33 -11.37
CA CYS A 90 19.85 -0.02 -10.94
C CYS A 90 18.80 0.60 -11.89
N GLY A 91 18.46 -0.05 -13.01
CA GLY A 91 17.50 0.46 -14.00
C GLY A 91 18.04 1.55 -14.94
N LEU A 92 19.35 1.82 -14.93
CA LEU A 92 20.01 2.82 -15.78
C LEU A 92 20.42 2.19 -17.12
N TYR A 93 19.43 1.78 -17.91
CA TYR A 93 19.61 0.95 -19.10
C TYR A 93 20.47 1.58 -20.20
N ASP A 94 20.35 2.88 -20.47
CA ASP A 94 21.16 3.54 -21.52
C ASP A 94 22.64 3.61 -21.16
N GLN A 95 22.95 3.94 -19.90
CA GLN A 95 24.32 3.96 -19.40
C GLN A 95 24.90 2.54 -19.38
N ALA A 96 24.11 1.57 -18.93
CA ALA A 96 24.47 0.15 -18.97
C ALA A 96 24.80 -0.28 -20.41
N LEU A 97 23.98 0.10 -21.39
CA LEU A 97 24.20 -0.23 -22.80
C LEU A 97 25.52 0.36 -23.29
N GLY A 98 25.81 1.62 -22.98
CA GLY A 98 27.06 2.27 -23.37
C GLY A 98 28.31 1.52 -22.89
N HIS A 99 28.35 1.10 -21.63
CA HIS A 99 29.49 0.33 -21.10
C HIS A 99 29.58 -1.08 -21.72
N ILE A 100 28.44 -1.74 -21.93
CA ILE A 100 28.39 -3.06 -22.56
C ILE A 100 28.82 -3.00 -24.03
N GLU A 101 28.46 -1.95 -24.76
CA GLU A 101 28.91 -1.74 -26.14
C GLU A 101 30.40 -1.43 -26.22
N GLN A 102 30.96 -0.69 -25.26
CA GLN A 102 32.42 -0.51 -25.16
C GLN A 102 33.12 -1.85 -24.90
N ALA A 103 32.61 -2.67 -23.99
CA ALA A 103 33.17 -4.00 -23.72
C ALA A 103 33.12 -4.90 -24.98
N LEU A 104 32.03 -4.85 -25.75
CA LEU A 104 31.87 -5.58 -27.00
C LEU A 104 32.75 -5.04 -28.14
N ALA A 105 33.07 -3.75 -28.15
CA ALA A 105 34.00 -3.16 -29.10
C ALA A 105 35.44 -3.65 -28.86
N LEU A 106 35.82 -3.82 -27.58
CA LEU A 106 37.13 -4.34 -27.18
C LEU A 106 37.23 -5.85 -27.38
N VAL A 107 36.16 -6.60 -27.06
CA VAL A 107 36.09 -8.06 -27.21
C VAL A 107 34.81 -8.43 -27.98
N PRO A 108 34.86 -8.43 -29.32
CA PRO A 108 33.71 -8.79 -30.13
C PRO A 108 33.23 -10.21 -29.84
N GLY A 109 31.93 -10.35 -29.56
CA GLY A 109 31.30 -11.65 -29.36
C GLY A 109 31.42 -12.23 -27.95
N ARG A 110 31.89 -11.44 -26.98
CA ARG A 110 31.92 -11.80 -25.55
C ARG A 110 30.51 -12.16 -25.03
N GLU A 111 30.35 -13.38 -24.50
CA GLU A 111 29.04 -13.98 -24.21
C GLU A 111 28.22 -13.22 -23.14
N ASP A 112 28.82 -12.93 -21.98
CA ASP A 112 28.20 -12.20 -20.86
C ASP A 112 27.77 -10.77 -21.26
N ALA A 113 28.56 -10.10 -22.10
CA ALA A 113 28.24 -8.78 -22.64
C ALA A 113 27.10 -8.84 -23.66
N LEU A 114 27.09 -9.84 -24.55
CA LEU A 114 25.98 -10.05 -25.50
C LEU A 114 24.68 -10.40 -24.78
N GLU A 115 24.73 -11.27 -23.76
CA GLU A 115 23.58 -11.60 -22.92
C GLU A 115 23.05 -10.33 -22.22
N ARG A 116 23.93 -9.54 -21.60
CA ARG A 116 23.54 -8.30 -20.95
C ARG A 116 22.94 -7.31 -21.94
N LYS A 117 23.50 -7.18 -23.15
CA LYS A 117 22.93 -6.36 -24.23
C LYS A 117 21.51 -6.82 -24.58
N ALA A 118 21.28 -8.12 -24.75
CA ALA A 118 19.95 -8.66 -25.04
C ALA A 118 18.95 -8.37 -23.92
N LEU A 119 19.36 -8.48 -22.65
CA LEU A 119 18.52 -8.12 -21.50
C LEU A 119 18.21 -6.61 -21.44
N ILE A 120 19.18 -5.75 -21.76
CA ILE A 120 18.95 -4.29 -21.83
C ILE A 120 17.98 -3.95 -22.98
N LEU A 121 18.16 -4.58 -24.15
CA LEU A 121 17.25 -4.42 -25.29
C LEU A 121 15.82 -4.89 -24.94
N SER A 122 15.68 -5.97 -24.18
CA SER A 122 14.39 -6.41 -23.63
C SER A 122 13.75 -5.34 -22.74
N LYS A 123 14.49 -4.77 -21.79
CA LYS A 123 13.99 -3.72 -20.88
C LYS A 123 13.69 -2.40 -21.58
N THR A 124 14.29 -2.16 -22.74
CA THR A 124 14.04 -0.98 -23.59
C THR A 124 13.08 -1.29 -24.75
N HIS A 125 12.38 -2.43 -24.69
CA HIS A 125 11.31 -2.84 -25.63
C HIS A 125 11.76 -3.08 -27.09
N ARG A 126 13.07 -3.30 -27.32
CA ARG A 126 13.67 -3.67 -28.61
C ARG A 126 13.69 -5.19 -28.77
N TYR A 127 12.50 -5.79 -28.83
CA TYR A 127 12.32 -7.23 -28.69
C TYR A 127 12.90 -8.08 -29.82
N GLU A 128 12.74 -7.70 -31.09
CA GLU A 128 13.29 -8.48 -32.21
C GLU A 128 14.83 -8.55 -32.16
N GLU A 129 15.49 -7.44 -31.86
CA GLU A 129 16.95 -7.40 -31.71
C GLU A 129 17.41 -8.25 -30.52
N ALA A 130 16.69 -8.18 -29.39
CA ALA A 130 16.96 -9.01 -28.22
C ALA A 130 16.80 -10.51 -28.54
N ILE A 131 15.72 -10.89 -29.24
CA ILE A 131 15.46 -12.27 -29.68
C ILE A 131 16.56 -12.74 -30.64
N ALA A 132 16.95 -11.91 -31.62
CA ALA A 132 18.00 -12.25 -32.56
C ALA A 132 19.37 -12.47 -31.88
N LEU A 133 19.68 -11.68 -30.84
CA LEU A 133 20.85 -11.89 -30.01
C LEU A 133 20.77 -13.20 -29.22
N PHE A 134 19.63 -13.50 -28.59
CA PHE A 134 19.46 -14.76 -27.88
C PHE A 134 19.50 -15.97 -28.82
N ASP A 135 18.91 -15.91 -30.01
CA ASP A 135 19.04 -16.96 -31.02
C ASP A 135 20.50 -17.15 -31.47
N GLY A 136 21.26 -16.05 -31.57
CA GLY A 136 22.70 -16.10 -31.82
C GLY A 136 23.49 -16.77 -30.69
N LEU A 137 23.15 -16.47 -29.44
CA LEU A 137 23.73 -17.09 -28.25
C LEU A 137 23.37 -18.59 -28.16
N ILE A 138 22.11 -18.95 -28.43
CA ILE A 138 21.62 -20.33 -28.50
C ILE A 138 22.38 -21.13 -29.57
N ARG A 139 22.61 -20.56 -30.76
CA ARG A 139 23.41 -21.23 -31.81
C ARG A 139 24.85 -21.52 -31.38
N ARG A 140 25.44 -20.64 -30.57
CA ARG A 140 26.82 -20.81 -30.06
C ARG A 140 26.88 -21.80 -28.90
N ARG A 141 25.90 -21.75 -28.02
CA ARG A 141 25.84 -22.52 -26.77
C ARG A 141 24.42 -23.06 -26.55
N PRO A 142 24.02 -24.12 -27.28
CA PRO A 142 22.66 -24.63 -27.26
C PRO A 142 22.28 -25.34 -25.95
N ASP A 143 23.26 -25.68 -25.12
CA ASP A 143 23.10 -26.35 -23.83
C ASP A 143 22.84 -25.39 -22.65
N TYR A 144 22.96 -24.06 -22.85
CA TYR A 144 22.74 -23.09 -21.78
C TYR A 144 21.27 -22.66 -21.66
N PHE A 145 20.56 -23.22 -20.68
CA PHE A 145 19.11 -23.05 -20.52
C PHE A 145 18.64 -21.60 -20.39
N ALA A 146 19.45 -20.71 -19.80
CA ALA A 146 19.05 -19.34 -19.53
C ALA A 146 18.79 -18.54 -20.83
N PHE A 147 19.53 -18.82 -21.91
CA PHE A 147 19.28 -18.20 -23.21
C PHE A 147 17.92 -18.59 -23.77
N TRP A 148 17.58 -19.88 -23.71
CA TRP A 148 16.26 -20.39 -24.11
C TRP A 148 15.13 -19.78 -23.28
N ASN A 149 15.29 -19.72 -21.95
CA ASN A 149 14.32 -19.13 -21.04
C ASN A 149 14.10 -17.62 -21.31
N ASN A 150 15.17 -16.87 -21.52
CA ASN A 150 15.08 -15.43 -21.78
C ASN A 150 14.44 -15.15 -23.15
N ALA A 151 14.78 -15.93 -24.18
CA ALA A 151 14.10 -15.88 -25.47
C ALA A 151 12.61 -16.26 -25.36
N ALA A 152 12.26 -17.28 -24.57
CA ALA A 152 10.88 -17.65 -24.31
C ALA A 152 10.09 -16.53 -23.62
N ASN A 153 10.67 -15.88 -22.62
CA ASN A 153 10.08 -14.70 -21.95
C ASN A 153 9.78 -13.58 -22.95
N LEU A 154 10.72 -13.29 -23.86
CA LEU A 154 10.54 -12.30 -24.92
C LEU A 154 9.44 -12.68 -25.90
N LEU A 155 9.43 -13.94 -26.37
CA LEU A 155 8.40 -14.48 -27.25
C LEU A 155 7.01 -14.39 -26.60
N LYS A 156 6.91 -14.70 -25.31
CA LYS A 156 5.70 -14.52 -24.51
C LYS A 156 5.30 -13.06 -24.43
N ASP A 157 6.23 -12.15 -24.12
CA ASP A 157 5.94 -10.71 -23.99
C ASP A 157 5.37 -10.10 -25.30
N ILE A 158 5.76 -10.61 -26.47
CA ILE A 158 5.22 -10.21 -27.79
C ILE A 158 4.03 -11.07 -28.27
N GLY A 159 3.49 -11.93 -27.40
CA GLY A 159 2.32 -12.77 -27.67
C GLY A 159 2.56 -13.89 -28.68
N GLN A 160 3.79 -14.37 -28.89
CA GLN A 160 4.10 -15.60 -29.63
C GLN A 160 4.11 -16.80 -28.68
N LEU A 161 2.95 -17.09 -28.07
CA LEU A 161 2.81 -18.03 -26.95
C LEU A 161 3.20 -19.47 -27.31
N ASP A 162 2.86 -19.96 -28.51
CA ASP A 162 3.21 -21.32 -28.94
C ASP A 162 4.72 -21.50 -29.12
N LYS A 163 5.40 -20.49 -29.67
CA LYS A 163 6.87 -20.52 -29.78
C LYS A 163 7.53 -20.38 -28.41
N ALA A 164 6.96 -19.55 -27.53
CA ALA A 164 7.42 -19.42 -26.16
C ALA A 164 7.35 -20.76 -25.43
N GLU A 165 6.27 -21.52 -25.58
CA GLU A 165 6.12 -22.87 -25.01
C GLU A 165 7.24 -23.82 -25.50
N VAL A 166 7.53 -23.85 -26.81
CA VAL A 166 8.63 -24.67 -27.35
C VAL A 166 9.97 -24.30 -26.71
N TYR A 167 10.27 -23.00 -26.59
CA TYR A 167 11.52 -22.54 -26.00
C TYR A 167 11.59 -22.79 -24.48
N TYR A 168 10.46 -22.64 -23.75
CA TYR A 168 10.39 -23.00 -22.34
C TYR A 168 10.62 -24.49 -22.11
N LEU A 169 10.01 -25.37 -22.91
CA LEU A 169 10.22 -26.81 -22.81
C LEU A 169 11.70 -27.16 -23.05
N LYS A 170 12.35 -26.51 -24.01
CA LYS A 170 13.79 -26.69 -24.23
C LYS A 170 14.63 -26.17 -23.06
N ALA A 171 14.28 -25.01 -22.49
CA ALA A 171 14.93 -24.49 -21.30
C ALA A 171 14.77 -25.44 -20.09
N ILE A 172 13.59 -26.03 -19.90
CA ILE A 172 13.31 -26.99 -18.81
C ILE A 172 14.12 -28.28 -18.98
N GLU A 173 14.27 -28.79 -20.21
CA GLU A 173 15.11 -29.96 -20.50
C GLU A 173 16.58 -29.72 -20.08
N LEU A 174 17.06 -28.48 -20.24
CA LEU A 174 18.45 -28.09 -20.00
C LEU A 174 18.71 -27.53 -18.59
N SER A 175 17.67 -27.11 -17.84
CA SER A 175 17.85 -26.34 -16.59
C SER A 175 18.31 -27.18 -15.39
N GLY A 176 18.39 -28.50 -15.55
CA GLY A 176 18.73 -29.43 -14.48
C GLY A 176 17.77 -29.27 -13.30
N SER A 177 18.28 -28.84 -12.15
CA SER A 177 17.48 -28.62 -10.95
C SER A 177 16.90 -27.20 -10.82
N SER A 178 17.13 -26.28 -11.76
CA SER A 178 16.60 -24.92 -11.66
C SER A 178 15.11 -24.86 -12.06
N PRO A 179 14.21 -24.35 -11.17
CA PRO A 179 12.78 -24.25 -11.46
C PRO A 179 12.39 -23.04 -12.32
N LEU A 180 13.33 -22.14 -12.61
CA LEU A 180 13.04 -20.81 -13.20
C LEU A 180 12.26 -20.90 -14.51
N ALA A 181 12.73 -21.71 -15.46
CA ALA A 181 12.08 -21.86 -16.76
C ALA A 181 10.67 -22.46 -16.65
N TYR A 182 10.49 -23.39 -15.70
CA TYR A 182 9.21 -24.02 -15.47
C TYR A 182 8.20 -23.05 -14.84
N SER A 183 8.63 -22.25 -13.85
CA SER A 183 7.80 -21.22 -13.25
C SER A 183 7.37 -20.15 -14.28
N ASN A 184 8.26 -19.74 -15.18
CA ASN A 184 7.90 -18.82 -16.27
C ASN A 184 6.91 -19.45 -17.25
N ARG A 185 7.09 -20.73 -17.58
CA ARG A 185 6.16 -21.50 -18.42
C ARG A 185 4.77 -21.56 -17.78
N LEU A 186 4.66 -21.85 -16.49
CA LEU A 186 3.41 -21.87 -15.75
C LEU A 186 2.62 -20.57 -15.94
N THR A 187 3.28 -19.43 -15.72
CA THR A 187 2.67 -18.11 -15.95
C THR A 187 2.29 -17.90 -17.42
N SER A 188 3.13 -18.34 -18.36
CA SER A 188 2.87 -18.24 -19.81
C SER A 188 1.59 -18.95 -20.24
N LEU A 189 1.28 -20.12 -19.67
CA LEU A 189 0.11 -20.92 -20.07
C LEU A 189 -1.21 -20.18 -19.80
N HIS A 190 -1.27 -19.32 -18.79
CA HIS A 190 -2.47 -18.57 -18.42
C HIS A 190 -2.80 -17.44 -19.41
N TYR A 191 -1.87 -17.06 -20.29
CA TYR A 191 -2.14 -16.12 -21.36
C TYR A 191 -2.67 -16.81 -22.63
N ASN A 192 -2.51 -18.13 -22.75
CA ASN A 192 -2.83 -18.85 -23.97
C ASN A 192 -4.31 -19.29 -23.99
N PRO A 193 -5.15 -18.72 -24.88
CA PRO A 193 -6.57 -19.06 -24.95
C PRO A 193 -6.85 -20.51 -25.34
N THR A 194 -5.87 -21.25 -25.88
CA THR A 194 -6.05 -22.63 -26.32
C THR A 194 -5.76 -23.67 -25.24
N VAL A 195 -5.25 -23.26 -24.06
CA VAL A 195 -4.88 -24.16 -22.98
C VAL A 195 -6.01 -24.21 -21.95
N ASN A 196 -6.53 -25.41 -21.67
CA ASN A 196 -7.60 -25.60 -20.69
C ASN A 196 -7.07 -25.69 -19.24
N ARG A 197 -7.98 -25.51 -18.28
CA ARG A 197 -7.66 -25.50 -16.85
C ARG A 197 -7.08 -26.82 -16.35
N GLU A 198 -7.53 -27.96 -16.87
CA GLU A 198 -7.06 -29.30 -16.47
C GLU A 198 -5.58 -29.46 -16.82
N ARG A 199 -5.17 -29.00 -18.01
CA ARG A 199 -3.77 -28.99 -18.42
C ARG A 199 -2.95 -28.08 -17.53
N ILE A 200 -3.43 -26.87 -17.24
CA ILE A 200 -2.74 -25.91 -16.37
C ILE A 200 -2.54 -26.51 -14.97
N PHE A 201 -3.59 -27.07 -14.37
CA PHE A 201 -3.53 -27.72 -13.06
C PHE A 201 -2.51 -28.86 -13.02
N GLY A 202 -2.50 -29.71 -14.06
CA GLY A 202 -1.51 -30.78 -14.19
C GLY A 202 -0.07 -30.26 -14.23
N VAL A 203 0.18 -29.14 -14.92
CA VAL A 203 1.50 -28.51 -14.98
C VAL A 203 1.85 -27.86 -13.62
N CYS A 204 0.91 -27.23 -12.91
CA CYS A 204 1.17 -26.72 -11.55
C CYS A 204 1.65 -27.83 -10.61
N LYS A 205 0.93 -28.96 -10.56
CA LYS A 205 1.28 -30.10 -9.70
C LYS A 205 2.62 -30.75 -10.04
N GLU A 206 2.97 -30.80 -11.32
CA GLU A 206 4.23 -31.39 -11.76
C GLU A 206 5.46 -30.59 -11.28
N TRP A 207 5.29 -29.32 -10.89
CA TRP A 207 6.37 -28.52 -10.30
C TRP A 207 6.97 -29.18 -9.05
N GLU A 208 6.13 -29.67 -8.14
CA GLU A 208 6.56 -30.29 -6.87
C GLU A 208 7.42 -31.53 -7.14
N THR A 209 6.94 -32.42 -8.02
CA THR A 209 7.66 -33.66 -8.36
C THR A 209 9.05 -33.39 -8.96
N ARG A 210 9.21 -32.28 -9.68
CA ARG A 210 10.47 -31.92 -10.36
C ARG A 210 11.44 -31.17 -9.45
N TYR A 211 10.94 -30.26 -8.62
CA TYR A 211 11.77 -29.22 -8.02
C TYR A 211 11.73 -29.16 -6.50
N ALA A 212 10.80 -29.86 -5.84
CA ALA A 212 10.79 -29.95 -4.38
C ALA A 212 12.12 -30.57 -3.86
N PRO A 213 12.64 -30.07 -2.74
CA PRO A 213 13.79 -30.68 -2.08
C PRO A 213 13.51 -32.15 -1.72
N LYS A 214 14.51 -33.01 -1.87
CA LYS A 214 14.38 -34.45 -1.53
C LYS A 214 14.35 -34.68 -0.02
N ASP A 215 15.20 -33.95 0.70
CA ASP A 215 15.32 -34.04 2.15
C ASP A 215 14.48 -32.93 2.79
N ILE A 216 13.21 -33.23 3.05
CA ILE A 216 12.28 -32.31 3.68
C ILE A 216 12.37 -32.49 5.21
N PRO A 217 12.85 -31.49 5.97
CA PRO A 217 12.87 -31.57 7.42
C PRO A 217 11.44 -31.63 7.99
N PRO A 218 11.23 -32.24 9.17
CA PRO A 218 9.93 -32.23 9.82
C PRO A 218 9.39 -30.81 9.97
N ARG A 219 8.07 -30.63 9.79
CA ARG A 219 7.41 -29.35 10.08
C ARG A 219 7.69 -28.94 11.52
N PRO A 220 8.01 -27.67 11.78
CA PRO A 220 8.15 -27.17 13.14
C PRO A 220 6.87 -27.41 13.94
N GLN A 221 7.05 -27.72 15.22
CA GLN A 221 5.95 -27.75 16.17
C GLN A 221 6.16 -26.60 17.15
N PRO A 222 5.18 -25.71 17.32
CA PRO A 222 5.32 -24.62 18.29
C PRO A 222 5.39 -25.21 19.70
N GLU A 223 6.21 -24.58 20.56
CA GLU A 223 6.40 -24.99 21.96
C GLU A 223 5.07 -24.97 22.74
N GLU A 224 4.21 -24.01 22.40
CA GLU A 224 2.87 -23.87 22.95
C GLU A 224 1.83 -23.85 21.82
N ARG A 225 1.03 -24.92 21.73
CA ARG A 225 -0.12 -25.03 20.83
C ARG A 225 -1.37 -24.46 21.50
N SER A 226 -1.40 -23.14 21.66
CA SER A 226 -2.52 -22.42 22.25
C SER A 226 -3.29 -21.63 21.18
N PRO A 227 -4.62 -21.77 21.07
CA PRO A 227 -5.43 -20.87 20.26
C PRO A 227 -5.35 -19.39 20.71
N GLN A 228 -5.05 -19.13 21.99
CA GLN A 228 -5.05 -17.80 22.64
C GLN A 228 -3.67 -17.13 22.72
N ARG A 229 -2.67 -17.56 21.98
CA ARG A 229 -1.40 -16.81 21.91
C ARG A 229 -1.42 -15.79 20.77
N ARG A 230 -0.60 -14.75 20.88
CA ARG A 230 -0.29 -13.86 19.76
C ARG A 230 0.45 -14.65 18.66
N LEU A 231 0.03 -14.53 17.41
CA LEU A 231 0.62 -15.31 16.30
C LEU A 231 1.74 -14.55 15.60
N ARG A 232 2.83 -15.23 15.28
CA ARG A 232 3.88 -14.70 14.42
C ARG A 232 3.56 -15.00 12.96
N ILE A 233 3.26 -13.96 12.19
CA ILE A 233 2.94 -14.09 10.77
C ILE A 233 4.10 -13.53 9.94
N GLY A 234 4.71 -14.39 9.13
CA GLY A 234 5.73 -14.02 8.16
C GLY A 234 5.14 -13.81 6.77
N MET A 235 5.58 -12.80 6.03
CA MET A 235 5.13 -12.51 4.66
C MET A 235 6.33 -12.37 3.72
N ILE A 236 6.32 -13.07 2.59
CA ILE A 236 7.41 -13.06 1.60
C ILE A 236 6.97 -12.35 0.33
N SER A 237 7.68 -11.31 -0.11
CA SER A 237 7.37 -10.65 -1.38
C SER A 237 8.56 -9.92 -1.98
N ASP A 238 8.59 -9.77 -3.31
CA ASP A 238 9.39 -8.75 -3.99
C ASP A 238 8.63 -7.42 -4.16
N GLY A 239 7.32 -7.43 -3.89
CA GLY A 239 6.38 -6.37 -4.19
C GLY A 239 5.98 -5.48 -3.01
N PHE A 240 6.78 -5.42 -1.94
CA PHE A 240 6.57 -4.50 -0.80
C PHE A 240 6.95 -3.05 -1.13
N SER A 241 6.34 -2.53 -2.19
CA SER A 241 6.60 -1.22 -2.79
C SER A 241 5.35 -0.77 -3.56
N ASN A 242 5.43 0.32 -4.32
CA ASN A 242 4.45 0.81 -5.28
C ASN A 242 4.33 -0.14 -6.50
N HIS A 243 4.02 -1.39 -6.18
CA HIS A 243 3.80 -2.55 -7.00
C HIS A 243 2.37 -3.04 -6.70
N PRO A 244 1.70 -3.80 -7.59
CA PRO A 244 0.38 -4.36 -7.32
C PRO A 244 0.25 -5.00 -5.94
N VAL A 245 1.22 -5.82 -5.50
CA VAL A 245 1.19 -6.45 -4.16
C VAL A 245 1.10 -5.43 -3.05
N GLY A 246 2.04 -4.47 -2.96
CA GLY A 246 2.01 -3.45 -1.92
C GLY A 246 0.70 -2.65 -1.92
N ARG A 247 0.16 -2.32 -3.10
CA ARG A 247 -1.14 -1.64 -3.22
C ARG A 247 -2.31 -2.47 -2.72
N MET A 248 -2.24 -3.79 -2.82
CA MET A 248 -3.33 -4.72 -2.46
C MET A 248 -3.32 -5.17 -1.00
N ILE A 249 -2.29 -4.81 -0.21
CA ILE A 249 -2.17 -5.23 1.19
C ILE A 249 -2.03 -4.09 2.19
N THR A 250 -1.61 -2.89 1.77
CA THR A 250 -1.16 -1.84 2.71
C THR A 250 -2.26 -1.40 3.68
N LEU A 251 -3.46 -1.04 3.19
CA LEU A 251 -4.56 -0.59 4.06
C LEU A 251 -4.98 -1.64 5.09
N MET A 252 -4.92 -2.91 4.72
CA MET A 252 -5.17 -4.03 5.62
C MET A 252 -4.11 -4.10 6.71
N LEU A 253 -2.82 -4.08 6.33
CA LEU A 253 -1.70 -4.17 7.28
C LEU A 253 -1.73 -3.03 8.31
N GLU A 254 -2.09 -1.82 7.88
CA GLU A 254 -2.23 -0.65 8.75
C GLU A 254 -3.37 -0.80 9.76
N SER A 255 -4.35 -1.66 9.46
CA SER A 255 -5.56 -1.87 10.26
C SER A 255 -5.53 -3.16 11.10
N LEU A 256 -4.46 -3.97 11.01
CA LEU A 256 -4.38 -5.23 11.75
C LEU A 256 -4.22 -5.02 13.26
N PRO A 257 -4.95 -5.79 14.09
CA PRO A 257 -4.79 -5.78 15.53
C PRO A 257 -3.40 -6.29 15.94
N ARG A 258 -2.60 -5.43 16.57
CA ARG A 258 -1.22 -5.77 16.98
C ARG A 258 -1.17 -6.73 18.17
N ASP A 259 -2.22 -6.83 18.97
CA ASP A 259 -2.37 -7.79 20.06
C ASP A 259 -2.63 -9.22 19.54
N GLU A 260 -3.22 -9.34 18.35
CA GLU A 260 -3.44 -10.61 17.66
C GLU A 260 -2.16 -11.14 16.99
N PHE A 261 -1.41 -10.24 16.33
CA PHE A 261 -0.33 -10.63 15.43
C PHE A 261 0.99 -9.88 15.69
N GLU A 262 2.09 -10.60 15.53
CA GLU A 262 3.44 -10.06 15.38
C GLU A 262 3.88 -10.31 13.92
N LEU A 263 4.02 -9.24 13.13
CA LEU A 263 4.22 -9.34 11.69
C LEU A 263 5.70 -9.24 11.29
N PHE A 264 6.13 -10.14 10.41
CA PHE A 264 7.47 -10.19 9.83
C PHE A 264 7.37 -10.04 8.30
N ALA A 265 8.09 -9.08 7.73
CA ALA A 265 8.20 -8.90 6.28
C ALA A 265 9.58 -9.35 5.77
N TYR A 266 9.58 -10.31 4.85
CA TYR A 266 10.77 -10.83 4.16
C TYR A 266 10.78 -10.35 2.72
N SER A 267 11.55 -9.30 2.45
CA SER A 267 11.63 -8.70 1.12
C SER A 267 12.68 -9.41 0.26
N THR A 268 12.31 -9.89 -0.93
CA THR A 268 13.25 -10.36 -1.94
C THR A 268 13.74 -9.24 -2.86
N SER A 269 13.32 -8.00 -2.60
CA SER A 269 13.77 -6.78 -3.29
C SER A 269 14.41 -5.79 -2.29
N ASN A 270 15.39 -5.02 -2.77
CA ASN A 270 16.02 -3.94 -2.00
C ASN A 270 15.48 -2.56 -2.38
N PHE A 271 14.44 -2.50 -3.23
CA PHE A 271 13.82 -1.25 -3.67
C PHE A 271 12.97 -0.64 -2.55
N GLU A 272 13.03 0.68 -2.39
CA GLU A 272 12.25 1.39 -1.37
C GLU A 272 11.55 2.62 -1.96
N ASP A 273 10.26 2.78 -1.64
CA ASP A 273 9.46 3.97 -1.96
C ASP A 273 8.54 4.41 -0.80
N SER A 274 7.53 5.24 -1.08
CA SER A 274 6.58 5.69 -0.07
C SER A 274 5.72 4.56 0.49
N LEU A 275 5.34 3.58 -0.34
CA LEU A 275 4.51 2.47 0.11
C LEU A 275 5.34 1.46 0.92
N THR A 276 6.60 1.24 0.53
CA THR A 276 7.55 0.46 1.35
C THR A 276 7.66 1.02 2.77
N ARG A 277 7.72 2.35 2.93
CA ARG A 277 7.80 3.00 4.25
C ARG A 277 6.54 2.78 5.10
N ARG A 278 5.36 2.85 4.49
CA ARG A 278 4.07 2.56 5.16
C ARG A 278 3.99 1.10 5.63
N ILE A 279 4.40 0.16 4.78
CA ILE A 279 4.44 -1.27 5.13
C ILE A 279 5.43 -1.51 6.28
N LYS A 280 6.64 -0.92 6.22
CA LYS A 280 7.64 -1.01 7.31
C LYS A 280 7.11 -0.52 8.66
N GLN A 281 6.27 0.52 8.68
CA GLN A 281 5.64 1.02 9.91
C GLN A 281 4.55 0.08 10.48
N SER A 282 3.98 -0.76 9.62
CA SER A 282 2.91 -1.69 9.97
C SER A 282 3.42 -3.05 10.47
N VAL A 283 4.69 -3.39 10.20
CA VAL A 283 5.30 -4.66 10.62
C VAL A 283 6.22 -4.49 11.82
N ALA A 284 6.43 -5.57 12.58
CA ALA A 284 7.37 -5.57 13.70
C ALA A 284 8.81 -5.75 13.22
N HIS A 285 9.02 -6.57 12.18
CA HIS A 285 10.34 -6.90 11.66
C HIS A 285 10.38 -6.80 10.12
N TRP A 286 11.47 -6.26 9.58
CA TRP A 286 11.73 -6.17 8.14
C TRP A 286 13.10 -6.74 7.80
N THR A 287 13.15 -7.73 6.91
CA THR A 287 14.40 -8.41 6.53
C THR A 287 14.51 -8.53 5.00
N GLY A 288 15.63 -8.08 4.43
CA GLY A 288 15.97 -8.37 3.05
C GLY A 288 16.54 -9.79 2.92
N ILE A 289 15.95 -10.63 2.06
CA ILE A 289 16.29 -12.06 1.93
C ILE A 289 16.78 -12.46 0.54
N SER A 290 17.02 -11.50 -0.36
CA SER A 290 17.46 -11.74 -1.75
C SER A 290 18.76 -12.54 -1.85
N HIS A 291 19.66 -12.39 -0.88
CA HIS A 291 20.97 -13.05 -0.82
C HIS A 291 20.93 -14.46 -0.20
N LEU A 292 19.83 -14.84 0.45
CA LEU A 292 19.70 -16.13 1.13
C LEU A 292 19.33 -17.25 0.14
N THR A 293 19.95 -18.42 0.33
CA THR A 293 19.47 -19.67 -0.28
C THR A 293 18.13 -20.09 0.30
N ASP A 294 17.42 -20.99 -0.38
CA ASP A 294 16.11 -21.46 0.07
C ASP A 294 16.21 -22.17 1.43
N GLU A 295 17.29 -22.92 1.67
CA GLU A 295 17.59 -23.61 2.92
C GLU A 295 17.95 -22.64 4.06
N GLN A 296 18.80 -21.63 3.78
CA GLN A 296 19.14 -20.61 4.78
C GLN A 296 17.92 -19.78 5.18
N PHE A 297 17.05 -19.47 4.22
CA PHE A 297 15.83 -18.74 4.51
C PHE A 297 14.83 -19.62 5.28
N ALA A 298 14.68 -20.90 4.92
CA ALA A 298 13.88 -21.85 5.69
C ALA A 298 14.36 -21.96 7.14
N GLU A 299 15.68 -22.04 7.37
CA GLU A 299 16.25 -22.09 8.72
C GLU A 299 16.00 -20.79 9.50
N ARG A 300 16.09 -19.64 8.85
CA ARG A 300 15.75 -18.36 9.47
C ARG A 300 14.30 -18.33 9.95
N VAL A 301 13.33 -18.68 9.09
CA VAL A 301 11.91 -18.74 9.46
C VAL A 301 11.68 -19.68 10.66
N ARG A 302 12.36 -20.84 10.67
CA ARG A 302 12.31 -21.80 11.79
C ARG A 302 12.86 -21.20 13.09
N SER A 303 14.02 -20.55 13.02
CA SER A 303 14.68 -19.93 14.18
C SER A 303 13.87 -18.77 14.76
N GLU A 304 13.15 -18.02 13.91
CA GLU A 304 12.27 -16.92 14.31
C GLU A 304 10.91 -17.43 14.82
N LYS A 305 10.66 -18.75 14.74
CA LYS A 305 9.45 -19.44 15.20
C LYS A 305 8.19 -18.85 14.60
N ILE A 306 8.19 -18.61 13.29
CA ILE A 306 7.00 -18.14 12.55
C ILE A 306 5.90 -19.21 12.63
N ASP A 307 4.71 -18.78 13.06
CA ASP A 307 3.53 -19.66 13.23
C ASP A 307 2.80 -19.87 11.89
N ILE A 308 2.65 -18.79 11.12
CA ILE A 308 2.05 -18.80 9.78
C ILE A 308 2.99 -18.07 8.81
N LEU A 309 3.44 -18.76 7.76
CA LEU A 309 4.23 -18.14 6.69
C LEU A 309 3.36 -17.97 5.44
N ILE A 310 3.24 -16.72 4.98
CA ILE A 310 2.43 -16.32 3.84
C ILE A 310 3.33 -15.98 2.65
N ASP A 311 3.13 -16.68 1.54
CA ASP A 311 3.79 -16.37 0.27
C ASP A 311 2.98 -15.34 -0.53
N LEU A 312 3.63 -14.22 -0.89
CA LEU A 312 3.08 -13.14 -1.72
C LEU A 312 3.85 -12.95 -3.04
N ALA A 313 4.55 -14.00 -3.51
CA ALA A 313 5.35 -13.98 -4.73
C ALA A 313 4.89 -15.03 -5.76
N GLY A 314 4.48 -16.21 -5.31
CA GLY A 314 4.04 -17.31 -6.15
C GLY A 314 5.16 -17.80 -7.06
N HIS A 315 4.82 -18.13 -8.31
CA HIS A 315 5.79 -18.55 -9.31
C HIS A 315 6.54 -17.39 -10.01
N ASN A 316 6.27 -16.13 -9.65
CA ASN A 316 6.83 -14.97 -10.33
C ASN A 316 8.21 -14.57 -9.79
N SER A 317 8.64 -13.33 -10.06
CA SER A 317 9.84 -12.76 -9.47
C SER A 317 9.78 -12.83 -7.94
N GLY A 318 10.94 -13.03 -7.29
CA GLY A 318 11.01 -13.24 -5.84
C GLY A 318 10.50 -14.59 -5.34
N ASN A 319 10.13 -15.53 -6.22
CA ASN A 319 9.63 -16.88 -5.89
C ASN A 319 10.50 -17.61 -4.86
N ARG A 320 9.85 -18.13 -3.81
CA ARG A 320 10.42 -18.99 -2.76
C ARG A 320 9.65 -20.31 -2.56
N MET A 321 9.03 -20.84 -3.61
CA MET A 321 8.30 -22.12 -3.60
C MET A 321 9.16 -23.29 -3.10
N ARG A 322 10.47 -23.28 -3.36
CA ARG A 322 11.39 -24.28 -2.78
C ARG A 322 11.51 -24.16 -1.27
N THR A 323 11.60 -22.94 -0.73
CA THR A 323 11.50 -22.71 0.71
C THR A 323 10.16 -23.19 1.25
N MET A 324 9.04 -22.90 0.57
CA MET A 324 7.73 -23.39 0.99
C MET A 324 7.69 -24.93 1.03
N ALA A 325 8.30 -25.61 0.07
CA ALA A 325 8.43 -27.07 0.05
C ALA A 325 9.31 -27.65 1.19
N LEU A 326 10.18 -26.84 1.82
CA LEU A 326 10.92 -27.20 3.05
C LEU A 326 10.06 -27.08 4.32
N GLN A 327 8.81 -26.64 4.18
CA GLN A 327 7.79 -26.55 5.22
C GLN A 327 8.30 -25.86 6.51
N PRO A 328 8.82 -24.62 6.42
CA PRO A 328 9.57 -23.98 7.49
C PRO A 328 8.73 -23.39 8.63
N ALA A 329 7.40 -23.41 8.51
CA ALA A 329 6.45 -22.97 9.52
C ALA A 329 5.34 -24.03 9.71
N PRO A 330 4.64 -24.05 10.86
CA PRO A 330 3.53 -24.96 11.10
C PRO A 330 2.43 -24.90 10.02
N LEU A 331 2.05 -23.68 9.65
CA LEU A 331 1.06 -23.40 8.59
C LEU A 331 1.68 -22.55 7.49
N LEU A 332 1.41 -22.94 6.25
CA LEU A 332 1.82 -22.24 5.03
C LEU A 332 0.60 -21.76 4.26
N VAL A 333 0.59 -20.49 3.88
CA VAL A 333 -0.53 -19.85 3.18
C VAL A 333 -0.04 -19.19 1.90
N LYS A 334 -0.77 -19.36 0.80
CA LYS A 334 -0.63 -18.55 -0.39
C LYS A 334 -1.61 -17.39 -0.36
N TRP A 335 -1.12 -16.18 -0.59
CA TRP A 335 -1.97 -15.00 -0.82
C TRP A 335 -1.36 -14.11 -1.91
N VAL A 336 -2.07 -13.04 -2.31
CA VAL A 336 -1.80 -12.07 -3.40
C VAL A 336 -0.35 -11.97 -3.89
N GLY A 337 -0.15 -11.69 -5.18
CA GLY A 337 1.19 -11.54 -5.77
C GLY A 337 1.68 -12.83 -6.40
N GLY A 338 1.78 -12.83 -7.73
CA GLY A 338 1.97 -14.05 -8.53
C GLY A 338 0.93 -15.14 -8.26
N LEU A 339 -0.19 -14.78 -7.64
CA LEU A 339 -1.35 -15.62 -7.44
C LEU A 339 -2.19 -15.58 -8.72
N ILE A 340 -1.91 -16.53 -9.60
CA ILE A 340 -2.56 -16.69 -10.91
C ILE A 340 -3.35 -17.99 -11.00
N ASN A 341 -3.09 -18.91 -10.06
CA ASN A 341 -3.72 -20.22 -9.88
C ASN A 341 -3.16 -20.87 -8.59
N THR A 342 -3.53 -22.13 -8.32
CA THR A 342 -2.84 -22.98 -7.34
C THR A 342 -1.32 -22.97 -7.53
N THR A 343 -0.57 -23.04 -6.43
CA THR A 343 0.88 -23.22 -6.46
C THR A 343 1.27 -24.64 -6.88
N GLY A 344 0.36 -25.61 -6.75
CA GLY A 344 0.63 -27.01 -7.05
C GLY A 344 1.51 -27.73 -6.01
N LEU A 345 1.81 -27.10 -4.87
CA LEU A 345 2.59 -27.69 -3.79
C LEU A 345 1.65 -28.27 -2.73
N SER A 346 1.88 -29.53 -2.35
CA SER A 346 1.19 -30.17 -1.21
C SER A 346 1.63 -29.58 0.15
N ALA A 347 2.78 -28.90 0.15
CA ALA A 347 3.32 -28.23 1.33
C ALA A 347 2.51 -27.00 1.77
N ILE A 348 1.85 -26.30 0.85
CA ILE A 348 1.07 -25.09 1.16
C ILE A 348 -0.33 -25.50 1.58
N ASP A 349 -0.70 -25.19 2.82
CA ASP A 349 -1.92 -25.71 3.44
C ASP A 349 -3.17 -24.97 2.94
N TYR A 350 -3.06 -23.64 2.80
CA TYR A 350 -4.19 -22.79 2.44
C TYR A 350 -3.87 -21.78 1.35
N LEU A 351 -4.89 -21.37 0.60
CA LEU A 351 -4.84 -20.27 -0.36
C LEU A 351 -5.98 -19.29 -0.06
N LEU A 352 -5.63 -18.02 0.15
CA LEU A 352 -6.58 -16.96 0.46
C LEU A 352 -7.20 -16.38 -0.82
N SER A 353 -8.52 -16.48 -0.92
CA SER A 353 -9.38 -16.13 -2.06
C SER A 353 -10.72 -15.57 -1.54
N ASP A 354 -11.66 -15.38 -2.45
CA ASP A 354 -13.08 -15.16 -2.18
C ASP A 354 -13.96 -16.08 -3.04
N SER A 355 -15.28 -15.97 -2.88
CA SER A 355 -16.28 -16.81 -3.56
C SER A 355 -16.58 -16.41 -5.01
N ILE A 356 -16.13 -15.24 -5.47
CA ILE A 356 -16.27 -14.79 -6.86
C ILE A 356 -15.02 -15.21 -7.66
N GLU A 357 -13.85 -15.00 -7.07
CA GLU A 357 -12.56 -15.40 -7.62
C GLU A 357 -12.44 -16.92 -7.73
N SER A 358 -12.79 -17.64 -6.66
CA SER A 358 -12.80 -19.10 -6.61
C SER A 358 -14.17 -19.62 -6.17
N PRO A 359 -15.15 -19.72 -7.08
CA PRO A 359 -16.50 -20.15 -6.74
C PRO A 359 -16.58 -21.56 -6.15
N PRO A 360 -17.67 -21.91 -5.45
CA PRO A 360 -17.91 -23.27 -4.98
C PRO A 360 -17.78 -24.29 -6.12
N GLY A 361 -17.08 -25.39 -5.87
CA GLY A 361 -16.83 -26.45 -6.86
C GLY A 361 -15.46 -26.36 -7.54
N GLU A 362 -14.73 -25.25 -7.38
CA GLU A 362 -13.38 -25.12 -7.93
C GLU A 362 -12.30 -25.84 -7.09
N ASP A 363 -12.62 -26.27 -5.86
CA ASP A 363 -11.67 -26.83 -4.88
C ASP A 363 -10.85 -28.02 -5.41
N GLU A 364 -11.38 -28.80 -6.37
CA GLU A 364 -10.65 -29.92 -6.97
C GLU A 364 -9.43 -29.51 -7.82
N PHE A 365 -9.39 -28.25 -8.26
CA PHE A 365 -8.30 -27.66 -9.05
C PHE A 365 -7.27 -26.91 -8.19
N TYR A 366 -7.33 -27.06 -6.87
CA TYR A 366 -6.35 -26.50 -5.94
C TYR A 366 -5.71 -27.59 -5.09
N THR A 367 -4.39 -27.53 -4.93
CA THR A 367 -3.68 -28.40 -3.98
C THR A 367 -3.85 -27.89 -2.55
N GLU A 368 -3.99 -26.58 -2.39
CA GLU A 368 -4.26 -25.90 -1.13
C GLU A 368 -5.75 -25.97 -0.77
N LYS A 369 -6.06 -25.81 0.53
CA LYS A 369 -7.43 -25.56 0.97
C LYS A 369 -7.80 -24.10 0.80
N LEU A 370 -8.90 -23.84 0.10
CA LEU A 370 -9.33 -22.47 -0.16
C LEU A 370 -9.89 -21.83 1.12
N ILE A 371 -9.39 -20.64 1.43
CA ILE A 371 -10.02 -19.72 2.38
C ILE A 371 -10.79 -18.71 1.54
N ARG A 372 -12.12 -18.71 1.64
CA ARG A 372 -13.01 -17.77 0.97
C ARG A 372 -13.43 -16.69 1.94
N LEU A 373 -12.84 -15.50 1.78
CA LEU A 373 -13.29 -14.30 2.45
C LEU A 373 -14.69 -13.90 1.95
N PRO A 374 -15.46 -13.15 2.76
CA PRO A 374 -16.83 -12.82 2.40
C PRO A 374 -16.90 -11.71 1.35
N ASP A 375 -15.86 -10.87 1.28
CA ASP A 375 -15.73 -9.79 0.31
C ASP A 375 -14.54 -10.11 -0.63
N ASP A 376 -13.86 -9.10 -1.18
CA ASP A 376 -12.70 -9.27 -2.06
C ASP A 376 -11.53 -10.02 -1.34
N TYR A 377 -10.71 -10.75 -2.11
CA TYR A 377 -9.49 -11.39 -1.62
C TYR A 377 -8.30 -10.42 -1.44
N ILE A 378 -8.44 -9.15 -1.88
CA ILE A 378 -7.46 -8.07 -1.65
C ILE A 378 -8.08 -6.82 -1.02
N CYS A 379 -7.22 -5.88 -0.58
CA CYS A 379 -7.63 -4.55 -0.15
C CYS A 379 -6.83 -3.48 -0.91
N PHE A 380 -7.46 -2.86 -1.90
CA PHE A 380 -6.82 -1.89 -2.78
C PHE A 380 -6.57 -0.55 -2.08
N THR A 381 -5.32 -0.11 -2.12
CA THR A 381 -4.85 1.19 -1.65
C THR A 381 -4.72 2.17 -2.83
N PRO A 382 -5.61 3.16 -2.95
CA PRO A 382 -5.51 4.19 -3.97
C PRO A 382 -4.21 4.99 -3.85
N PRO A 383 -3.59 5.45 -4.96
CA PRO A 383 -2.47 6.39 -4.89
C PRO A 383 -2.89 7.73 -4.30
N GLU A 384 -1.98 8.45 -3.65
CA GLU A 384 -2.25 9.81 -3.13
C GLU A 384 -2.43 10.86 -4.25
N TYR A 385 -1.85 10.61 -5.42
CA TYR A 385 -1.80 11.55 -6.55
C TYR A 385 -2.88 11.29 -7.63
N VAL A 386 -4.07 10.84 -7.22
CA VAL A 386 -5.18 10.53 -8.16
C VAL A 386 -5.57 11.78 -8.96
N PRO A 387 -5.57 11.75 -10.30
CA PRO A 387 -6.07 12.88 -11.09
C PRO A 387 -7.59 13.07 -10.98
N GLU A 388 -8.08 14.26 -11.34
CA GLU A 388 -9.53 14.51 -11.41
C GLU A 388 -10.19 13.70 -12.53
N ILE A 389 -11.46 13.34 -12.32
CA ILE A 389 -12.28 12.72 -13.36
C ILE A 389 -12.74 13.81 -14.33
N GLY A 390 -12.33 13.70 -15.58
CA GLY A 390 -12.81 14.57 -16.66
C GLY A 390 -14.22 14.19 -17.11
N ARG A 391 -14.86 15.09 -17.88
CA ARG A 391 -16.15 14.81 -18.54
C ARG A 391 -16.05 13.59 -19.46
N LEU A 392 -17.18 12.94 -19.73
CA LEU A 392 -17.25 11.79 -20.64
C LEU A 392 -16.64 12.15 -22.02
N PRO A 393 -15.56 11.48 -22.45
CA PRO A 393 -14.87 11.80 -23.71
C PRO A 393 -15.78 11.82 -24.94
N ALA A 394 -16.70 10.86 -25.03
CA ALA A 394 -17.65 10.71 -26.13
C ALA A 394 -18.45 11.98 -26.46
N LEU A 395 -18.77 12.80 -25.43
CA LEU A 395 -19.52 14.04 -25.59
C LEU A 395 -18.71 15.15 -26.28
N ASN A 396 -17.38 15.08 -26.24
CA ASN A 396 -16.50 16.10 -26.82
C ASN A 396 -15.96 15.68 -28.19
N ASN A 397 -15.59 14.41 -28.35
CA ASN A 397 -14.94 13.89 -29.56
C ASN A 397 -15.95 13.38 -30.61
N GLY A 398 -17.21 13.14 -30.23
CA GLY A 398 -18.26 12.60 -31.10
C GLY A 398 -18.17 11.09 -31.37
N TYR A 399 -17.37 10.34 -30.63
CA TYR A 399 -17.22 8.88 -30.78
C TYR A 399 -16.87 8.18 -29.46
N ILE A 400 -17.27 6.92 -29.31
CA ILE A 400 -16.89 6.08 -28.16
C ILE A 400 -15.41 5.70 -28.24
N THR A 401 -14.67 5.89 -27.15
CA THR A 401 -13.32 5.37 -26.96
C THR A 401 -13.34 4.18 -26.03
N LEU A 402 -13.09 3.00 -26.59
CA LEU A 402 -12.86 1.75 -25.88
C LEU A 402 -11.40 1.73 -25.42
N GLY A 403 -11.12 1.26 -24.20
CA GLY A 403 -9.76 1.28 -23.64
C GLY A 403 -9.32 -0.03 -23.02
N CYS A 404 -8.03 -0.38 -23.13
CA CYS A 404 -7.44 -1.49 -22.38
C CYS A 404 -6.00 -1.16 -22.01
N PHE A 405 -5.74 -0.97 -20.71
CA PHE A 405 -4.41 -0.60 -20.17
C PHE A 405 -3.69 -1.80 -19.50
N ASN A 406 -4.20 -3.00 -19.75
CA ASN A 406 -3.62 -4.24 -19.27
C ASN A 406 -2.24 -4.49 -19.89
N ASN A 407 -1.46 -5.38 -19.25
CA ASN A 407 -0.24 -5.91 -19.84
C ASN A 407 -0.55 -6.46 -21.26
N PRO A 408 0.10 -5.98 -22.33
CA PRO A 408 -0.14 -6.39 -23.72
C PRO A 408 -0.07 -7.91 -23.96
N THR A 409 0.65 -8.68 -23.14
CA THR A 409 0.64 -10.16 -23.22
C THR A 409 -0.75 -10.76 -22.97
N LYS A 410 -1.63 -10.06 -22.26
CA LYS A 410 -3.04 -10.46 -22.05
C LYS A 410 -3.92 -10.23 -23.29
N VAL A 411 -3.48 -9.40 -24.23
CA VAL A 411 -4.24 -9.05 -25.44
C VAL A 411 -3.79 -9.97 -26.58
N ASN A 412 -4.59 -11.01 -26.83
CA ASN A 412 -4.34 -12.01 -27.88
C ASN A 412 -5.29 -11.83 -29.08
N GLU A 413 -5.09 -12.67 -30.11
CA GLU A 413 -5.88 -12.61 -31.35
C GLU A 413 -7.37 -12.87 -31.15
N VAL A 414 -7.76 -13.72 -30.19
CA VAL A 414 -9.17 -13.99 -29.88
C VAL A 414 -9.84 -12.72 -29.35
N VAL A 415 -9.23 -12.08 -28.37
CA VAL A 415 -9.74 -10.85 -27.75
C VAL A 415 -9.81 -9.71 -28.76
N LEU A 416 -8.77 -9.52 -29.59
CA LEU A 416 -8.78 -8.52 -30.65
C LEU A 416 -9.89 -8.77 -31.68
N GLY A 417 -10.17 -10.04 -32.01
CA GLY A 417 -11.28 -10.42 -32.87
C GLY A 417 -12.65 -10.06 -32.27
N GLU A 418 -12.86 -10.33 -30.98
CA GLU A 418 -14.11 -9.97 -30.29
C GLU A 418 -14.28 -8.45 -30.16
N TRP A 419 -13.20 -7.71 -29.87
CA TRP A 419 -13.23 -6.26 -29.83
C TRP A 419 -13.46 -5.63 -31.20
N ALA A 420 -12.94 -6.22 -32.28
CA ALA A 420 -13.25 -5.78 -33.64
C ALA A 420 -14.75 -5.90 -33.95
N LYS A 421 -15.44 -6.95 -33.48
CA LYS A 421 -16.91 -7.08 -33.62
C LYS A 421 -17.66 -5.96 -32.91
N ILE A 422 -17.21 -5.57 -31.70
CA ILE A 422 -17.76 -4.40 -30.99
C ILE A 422 -17.55 -3.12 -31.81
N MET A 423 -16.34 -2.94 -32.36
CA MET A 423 -16.01 -1.76 -33.17
C MET A 423 -16.83 -1.67 -34.47
N HIS A 424 -17.21 -2.81 -35.07
CA HIS A 424 -18.15 -2.83 -36.20
C HIS A 424 -19.56 -2.42 -35.79
N ALA A 425 -20.01 -2.85 -34.61
CA ALA A 425 -21.31 -2.48 -34.06
C ALA A 425 -21.37 -1.03 -33.54
N LEU A 426 -20.22 -0.40 -33.28
CA LEU A 426 -20.09 1.02 -32.92
C LEU A 426 -19.32 1.80 -34.01
N PRO A 427 -19.97 2.20 -35.12
CA PRO A 427 -19.31 2.95 -36.18
C PRO A 427 -18.58 4.19 -35.65
N GLY A 428 -17.34 4.39 -36.07
CA GLY A 428 -16.52 5.53 -35.65
C GLY A 428 -15.86 5.40 -34.27
N SER A 429 -16.19 4.39 -33.47
CA SER A 429 -15.51 4.13 -32.19
C SER A 429 -14.00 3.91 -32.36
N ARG A 430 -13.21 4.20 -31.33
CA ARG A 430 -11.76 3.98 -31.34
C ARG A 430 -11.34 3.07 -30.20
N LEU A 431 -10.25 2.31 -30.39
CA LEU A 431 -9.64 1.46 -29.38
C LEU A 431 -8.31 2.05 -28.92
N LEU A 432 -8.20 2.38 -27.64
CA LEU A 432 -6.99 2.86 -26.97
C LEU A 432 -6.32 1.72 -26.19
N LEU A 433 -5.17 1.28 -26.67
CA LEU A 433 -4.32 0.31 -25.99
C LEU A 433 -3.13 1.02 -25.37
N LYS A 434 -2.90 0.79 -24.07
CA LYS A 434 -1.77 1.38 -23.35
C LYS A 434 -1.04 0.34 -22.52
N GLY A 435 0.28 0.35 -22.54
CA GLY A 435 1.07 -0.64 -21.80
C GLY A 435 2.56 -0.52 -22.06
N MET A 436 3.37 -1.07 -21.16
CA MET A 436 4.83 -0.94 -21.24
C MET A 436 5.41 -1.46 -22.56
N GLN A 437 4.91 -2.59 -23.04
CA GLN A 437 5.45 -3.26 -24.22
C GLN A 437 5.09 -2.57 -25.55
N TYR A 438 4.14 -1.63 -25.56
CA TYR A 438 3.75 -0.89 -26.76
C TYR A 438 4.76 0.19 -27.19
N ASN A 439 5.88 0.35 -26.48
CA ASN A 439 7.05 1.04 -27.06
C ASN A 439 7.71 0.23 -28.19
N SER A 440 7.39 -1.07 -28.31
CA SER A 440 7.83 -1.90 -29.43
C SER A 440 6.96 -1.65 -30.67
N GLU A 441 7.56 -1.11 -31.73
CA GLU A 441 6.86 -0.88 -33.00
C GLU A 441 6.41 -2.20 -33.63
N ASP A 442 7.12 -3.31 -33.40
CA ASP A 442 6.77 -4.62 -33.96
C ASP A 442 5.50 -5.18 -33.31
N LEU A 443 5.39 -5.05 -31.98
CA LEU A 443 4.15 -5.40 -31.27
C LEU A 443 2.98 -4.54 -31.74
N CYS A 444 3.20 -3.23 -31.90
CA CYS A 444 2.19 -2.32 -32.44
C CYS A 444 1.76 -2.73 -33.86
N ARG A 445 2.71 -3.06 -34.74
CA ARG A 445 2.46 -3.53 -36.10
C ARG A 445 1.67 -4.83 -36.12
N LYS A 446 1.97 -5.78 -35.22
CA LYS A 446 1.22 -7.03 -35.08
C LYS A 446 -0.25 -6.77 -34.73
N VAL A 447 -0.51 -5.93 -33.72
CA VAL A 447 -1.89 -5.55 -33.34
C VAL A 447 -2.62 -4.89 -34.51
N ARG A 448 -1.99 -3.91 -35.18
CA ARG A 448 -2.57 -3.24 -36.36
C ARG A 448 -2.88 -4.23 -37.48
N THR A 449 -2.00 -5.21 -37.72
CA THR A 449 -2.19 -6.24 -38.75
C THR A 449 -3.39 -7.13 -38.44
N ILE A 450 -3.51 -7.60 -37.20
CA ILE A 450 -4.64 -8.43 -36.75
C ILE A 450 -5.96 -7.65 -36.91
N MET A 451 -6.00 -6.41 -36.43
CA MET A 451 -7.21 -5.57 -36.51
C MET A 451 -7.58 -5.20 -37.96
N ALA A 452 -6.59 -4.90 -38.81
CA ALA A 452 -6.81 -4.65 -40.23
C ALA A 452 -7.37 -5.88 -40.95
N ALA A 453 -6.90 -7.08 -40.59
CA ALA A 453 -7.46 -8.34 -41.13
C ALA A 453 -8.92 -8.57 -40.70
N GLN A 454 -9.36 -7.98 -39.58
CA GLN A 454 -10.75 -7.95 -39.14
C GLN A 454 -11.54 -6.77 -39.74
N GLY A 455 -10.95 -6.00 -40.65
CA GLY A 455 -11.60 -4.87 -41.32
C GLY A 455 -11.67 -3.59 -40.50
N ILE A 456 -10.83 -3.42 -39.47
CA ILE A 456 -10.76 -2.19 -38.68
C ILE A 456 -9.68 -1.25 -39.25
N GLU A 457 -10.06 0.00 -39.50
CA GLU A 457 -9.20 1.02 -40.08
C GLU A 457 -8.08 1.46 -39.10
N PRO A 458 -6.83 1.66 -39.57
CA PRO A 458 -5.70 2.02 -38.70
C PRO A 458 -5.93 3.24 -37.81
N GLU A 459 -6.61 4.27 -38.33
CA GLU A 459 -6.96 5.51 -37.63
C GLU A 459 -7.91 5.33 -36.44
N ARG A 460 -8.59 4.17 -36.34
CA ARG A 460 -9.42 3.81 -35.19
C ARG A 460 -8.64 3.13 -34.06
N LEU A 461 -7.35 2.85 -34.27
CA LEU A 461 -6.47 2.25 -33.28
C LEU A 461 -5.50 3.29 -32.74
N MET A 462 -5.52 3.47 -31.42
CA MET A 462 -4.58 4.31 -30.68
C MET A 462 -3.75 3.39 -29.80
N ILE A 463 -2.44 3.30 -30.05
CA ILE A 463 -1.55 2.41 -29.30
C ILE A 463 -0.46 3.27 -28.68
N GLU A 464 -0.33 3.22 -27.36
CA GLU A 464 0.56 4.06 -26.58
C GLU A 464 1.46 3.25 -25.65
N GLY A 465 2.73 3.63 -25.60
CA GLY A 465 3.73 3.06 -24.71
C GLY A 465 3.55 3.46 -23.23
N PRO A 466 4.56 3.13 -22.40
CA PRO A 466 4.56 3.45 -20.98
C PRO A 466 4.58 4.95 -20.73
N SER A 467 4.06 5.34 -19.58
CA SER A 467 4.18 6.69 -19.02
C SER A 467 4.30 6.59 -17.50
N PRO A 468 4.80 7.63 -16.81
CA PRO A 468 4.71 7.71 -15.36
C PRO A 468 3.29 7.41 -14.87
N HIS A 469 3.16 6.78 -13.70
CA HIS A 469 1.88 6.24 -13.23
C HIS A 469 0.76 7.29 -13.19
N ARG A 470 1.05 8.51 -12.73
CA ARG A 470 0.07 9.62 -12.74
C ARG A 470 -0.45 9.95 -14.14
N GLU A 471 0.42 9.92 -15.15
CA GLU A 471 0.04 10.16 -16.54
C GLU A 471 -0.74 8.97 -17.13
N LEU A 472 -0.42 7.75 -16.71
CA LEU A 472 -1.21 6.56 -17.06
C LEU A 472 -2.65 6.70 -16.52
N LEU A 473 -2.81 7.09 -15.25
CA LEU A 473 -4.13 7.39 -14.67
C LEU A 473 -4.85 8.51 -15.42
N GLN A 474 -4.14 9.60 -15.75
CA GLN A 474 -4.70 10.70 -16.54
C GLN A 474 -5.20 10.24 -17.92
N THR A 475 -4.60 9.18 -18.50
CA THR A 475 -4.98 8.67 -19.81
C THR A 475 -6.37 8.03 -19.80
N TYR A 476 -6.87 7.55 -18.65
CA TYR A 476 -8.26 7.08 -18.52
C TYR A 476 -9.29 8.20 -18.74
N ASN A 477 -8.90 9.48 -18.65
CA ASN A 477 -9.76 10.61 -19.06
C ASN A 477 -9.98 10.72 -20.57
N ARG A 478 -9.46 9.76 -21.36
CA ARG A 478 -9.70 9.61 -22.79
C ARG A 478 -10.47 8.34 -23.12
N VAL A 479 -10.87 7.56 -22.11
CA VAL A 479 -11.57 6.28 -22.26
C VAL A 479 -13.00 6.43 -21.73
N ASP A 480 -13.97 5.95 -22.52
CA ASP A 480 -15.38 5.91 -22.15
C ASP A 480 -15.72 4.57 -21.47
N ILE A 481 -15.26 3.46 -22.05
CA ILE A 481 -15.51 2.09 -21.55
C ILE A 481 -14.21 1.30 -21.62
N ALA A 482 -13.84 0.63 -20.53
CA ALA A 482 -12.69 -0.26 -20.49
C ALA A 482 -13.10 -1.70 -20.87
N LEU A 483 -12.29 -2.33 -21.71
CA LEU A 483 -12.44 -3.70 -22.16
C LEU A 483 -11.42 -4.59 -21.47
N ASP A 484 -11.92 -5.50 -20.63
CA ASP A 484 -11.07 -6.46 -19.93
C ASP A 484 -10.66 -7.62 -20.87
N PRO A 485 -9.37 -8.04 -20.88
CA PRO A 485 -8.91 -9.14 -21.72
C PRO A 485 -9.26 -10.52 -21.14
N TRP A 486 -9.17 -11.54 -22.00
CA TRP A 486 -9.45 -12.95 -21.70
C TRP A 486 -8.37 -13.85 -22.35
N PRO A 487 -7.92 -14.98 -21.75
CA PRO A 487 -8.41 -15.62 -20.53
C PRO A 487 -7.79 -15.10 -19.23
N TYR A 488 -6.91 -14.10 -19.30
CA TYR A 488 -6.30 -13.46 -18.13
C TYR A 488 -6.84 -12.02 -18.01
N SER A 489 -7.69 -11.81 -16.99
CA SER A 489 -8.35 -10.53 -16.66
C SER A 489 -7.41 -9.47 -16.05
N GLY A 490 -7.89 -8.23 -15.94
CA GLY A 490 -7.26 -7.16 -15.18
C GLY A 490 -7.36 -7.37 -13.67
N GLY A 491 -6.35 -6.90 -12.94
CA GLY A 491 -6.37 -6.86 -11.46
C GLY A 491 -6.33 -5.41 -11.01
N LEU A 492 -5.14 -4.93 -10.65
CA LEU A 492 -4.90 -3.51 -10.32
C LEU A 492 -5.47 -2.53 -11.37
N THR A 493 -5.34 -2.85 -12.66
CA THR A 493 -5.86 -2.00 -13.76
C THR A 493 -7.37 -1.81 -13.69
N THR A 494 -8.12 -2.77 -13.16
CA THR A 494 -9.58 -2.72 -13.01
C THR A 494 -9.95 -1.74 -11.89
N CYS A 495 -9.27 -1.82 -10.75
CA CYS A 495 -9.41 -0.85 -9.67
C CYS A 495 -9.01 0.56 -10.13
N GLU A 496 -7.95 0.70 -10.92
CA GLU A 496 -7.50 2.00 -11.46
C GLU A 496 -8.47 2.60 -12.48
N ALA A 497 -9.09 1.78 -13.34
CA ALA A 497 -10.13 2.23 -14.26
C ALA A 497 -11.36 2.76 -13.50
N PHE A 498 -11.83 2.03 -12.48
CA PHE A 498 -12.91 2.46 -11.59
C PHE A 498 -12.56 3.76 -10.85
N LEU A 499 -11.35 3.82 -10.30
CA LEU A 499 -10.83 5.02 -9.64
C LEU A 499 -10.84 6.24 -10.58
N MET A 500 -10.70 6.02 -11.88
CA MET A 500 -10.74 7.08 -12.91
C MET A 500 -12.10 7.25 -13.60
N GLY A 501 -13.17 6.66 -13.06
CA GLY A 501 -14.52 6.83 -13.59
C GLY A 501 -14.79 6.07 -14.89
N VAL A 502 -14.06 4.98 -15.15
CA VAL A 502 -14.22 4.18 -16.37
C VAL A 502 -14.81 2.81 -16.02
N PRO A 503 -16.04 2.48 -16.45
CA PRO A 503 -16.59 1.14 -16.25
C PRO A 503 -15.80 0.11 -17.05
N VAL A 504 -15.60 -1.08 -16.46
CA VAL A 504 -14.84 -2.18 -17.05
C VAL A 504 -15.80 -3.34 -17.28
N VAL A 505 -15.92 -3.82 -18.53
CA VAL A 505 -16.72 -5.03 -18.82
C VAL A 505 -15.78 -6.24 -18.84
N SER A 506 -16.12 -7.28 -18.06
CA SER A 506 -15.27 -8.46 -17.87
C SER A 506 -16.03 -9.77 -18.09
N LEU A 507 -15.42 -10.68 -18.85
CA LEU A 507 -15.85 -12.07 -19.02
C LEU A 507 -14.89 -12.96 -18.20
N PRO A 508 -15.35 -13.64 -17.14
CA PRO A 508 -14.49 -14.50 -16.34
C PRO A 508 -13.82 -15.61 -17.15
N GLY A 509 -12.52 -15.78 -16.96
CA GLY A 509 -11.73 -16.86 -17.54
C GLY A 509 -11.81 -18.18 -16.75
N PRO A 510 -11.17 -19.24 -17.28
CA PRO A 510 -11.29 -20.61 -16.76
C PRO A 510 -10.41 -20.91 -15.52
N THR A 511 -9.60 -19.95 -15.09
CA THR A 511 -8.63 -20.08 -13.98
C THR A 511 -8.67 -18.82 -13.12
N PHE A 512 -8.08 -18.86 -11.92
CA PHE A 512 -7.94 -17.71 -11.01
C PHE A 512 -7.49 -16.42 -11.76
N ALA A 513 -6.44 -16.46 -12.58
CA ALA A 513 -5.98 -15.32 -13.39
C ALA A 513 -7.06 -14.64 -14.26
N GLY A 514 -8.07 -15.40 -14.67
CA GLY A 514 -9.18 -14.92 -15.48
C GLY A 514 -10.31 -14.27 -14.70
N ARG A 515 -10.25 -14.23 -13.37
CA ARG A 515 -11.38 -13.86 -12.51
C ARG A 515 -11.14 -12.62 -11.64
N HIS A 516 -9.90 -12.15 -11.55
CA HIS A 516 -9.54 -10.95 -10.75
C HIS A 516 -10.48 -9.76 -10.98
N SER A 517 -10.80 -9.43 -12.23
CA SER A 517 -11.72 -8.32 -12.49
C SER A 517 -13.13 -8.60 -11.99
N ALA A 518 -13.61 -9.84 -12.13
CA ALA A 518 -14.94 -10.21 -11.68
C ALA A 518 -15.09 -10.01 -10.17
N THR A 519 -14.12 -10.46 -9.36
CA THR A 519 -14.20 -10.25 -7.91
C THR A 519 -14.17 -8.77 -7.53
N HIS A 520 -13.28 -7.97 -8.11
CA HIS A 520 -13.20 -6.54 -7.81
C HIS A 520 -14.48 -5.80 -8.21
N LEU A 521 -15.08 -6.13 -9.36
CA LEU A 521 -16.30 -5.50 -9.85
C LEU A 521 -17.52 -5.85 -8.99
N VAL A 522 -17.68 -7.13 -8.63
CA VAL A 522 -18.79 -7.58 -7.78
C VAL A 522 -18.67 -6.97 -6.39
N ASN A 523 -17.47 -7.00 -5.79
CA ASN A 523 -17.25 -6.43 -4.45
C ASN A 523 -17.29 -4.90 -4.44
N ALA A 524 -17.05 -4.23 -5.57
CA ALA A 524 -17.31 -2.79 -5.73
C ALA A 524 -18.82 -2.46 -5.85
N GLY A 525 -19.70 -3.46 -5.90
CA GLY A 525 -21.15 -3.28 -6.05
C GLY A 525 -21.62 -3.13 -7.49
N MET A 526 -20.83 -3.59 -8.47
CA MET A 526 -21.11 -3.50 -9.90
C MET A 526 -21.13 -4.88 -10.59
N PRO A 527 -21.88 -5.87 -10.07
CA PRO A 527 -21.87 -7.22 -10.62
C PRO A 527 -22.39 -7.27 -12.06
N GLU A 528 -23.24 -6.33 -12.48
CA GLU A 528 -23.76 -6.19 -13.85
C GLU A 528 -22.68 -6.04 -14.93
N LEU A 529 -21.47 -5.61 -14.56
CA LEU A 529 -20.33 -5.50 -15.47
C LEU A 529 -19.57 -6.81 -15.71
N VAL A 530 -19.92 -7.86 -14.95
CA VAL A 530 -19.45 -9.23 -15.15
C VAL A 530 -20.49 -10.02 -15.95
N VAL A 531 -20.05 -10.59 -17.06
CA VAL A 531 -20.89 -11.27 -18.05
C VAL A 531 -20.48 -12.73 -18.22
N ASP A 532 -21.38 -13.58 -18.74
CA ASP A 532 -21.14 -15.03 -18.81
C ASP A 532 -20.79 -15.53 -20.22
N SER A 533 -20.88 -14.67 -21.23
CA SER A 533 -20.55 -15.02 -22.62
C SER A 533 -19.98 -13.86 -23.41
N TRP A 534 -19.33 -14.16 -24.54
CA TRP A 534 -18.90 -13.13 -25.49
C TRP A 534 -20.08 -12.35 -26.07
N ASP A 535 -21.25 -12.96 -26.21
CA ASP A 535 -22.44 -12.27 -26.72
C ASP A 535 -22.89 -11.21 -25.72
N GLU A 536 -23.03 -11.58 -24.44
CA GLU A 536 -23.34 -10.65 -23.35
C GLU A 536 -22.25 -9.59 -23.14
N TYR A 537 -20.98 -9.95 -23.31
CA TYR A 537 -19.87 -8.99 -23.25
C TYR A 537 -20.06 -7.88 -24.28
N ARG A 538 -20.38 -8.24 -25.53
CA ARG A 538 -20.62 -7.26 -26.59
C ARG A 538 -21.88 -6.47 -26.31
N GLU A 539 -22.98 -7.12 -25.93
CA GLU A 539 -24.24 -6.44 -25.58
C GLU A 539 -24.06 -5.42 -24.46
N ARG A 540 -23.34 -5.79 -23.40
CA ARG A 540 -23.05 -4.89 -22.27
C ARG A 540 -22.27 -3.65 -22.69
N VAL A 541 -21.26 -3.81 -23.54
CA VAL A 541 -20.50 -2.67 -24.08
C VAL A 541 -21.38 -1.79 -24.96
N LEU A 542 -22.24 -2.37 -25.79
CA LEU A 542 -23.17 -1.63 -26.65
C LEU A 542 -24.23 -0.88 -25.84
N GLU A 543 -24.76 -1.49 -24.79
CA GLU A 543 -25.71 -0.87 -23.85
C GLU A 543 -25.11 0.39 -23.22
N LEU A 544 -23.91 0.26 -22.63
CA LEU A 544 -23.18 1.39 -22.04
C LEU A 544 -22.89 2.50 -23.07
N ALA A 545 -22.56 2.12 -24.30
CA ALA A 545 -22.28 3.07 -25.39
C ALA A 545 -23.53 3.76 -25.95
N SER A 546 -24.73 3.17 -25.77
CA SER A 546 -25.98 3.67 -26.35
C SER A 546 -26.60 4.85 -25.58
N ASP A 547 -26.30 4.99 -24.29
CA ASP A 547 -26.79 6.08 -23.44
C ASP A 547 -25.64 6.85 -22.79
N LEU A 548 -25.18 7.89 -23.49
CA LEU A 548 -24.11 8.76 -23.01
C LEU A 548 -24.48 9.52 -21.73
N GLY A 549 -25.77 9.75 -21.46
CA GLY A 549 -26.23 10.43 -20.24
C GLY A 549 -26.01 9.54 -19.01
N SER A 550 -26.45 8.29 -19.11
CA SER A 550 -26.21 7.27 -18.08
C SER A 550 -24.72 6.98 -17.92
N LEU A 551 -23.97 6.81 -19.02
CA LEU A 551 -22.52 6.58 -18.97
C LEU A 551 -21.75 7.75 -18.34
N SER A 552 -22.17 9.00 -18.60
CA SER A 552 -21.61 10.18 -17.95
C SER A 552 -21.91 10.17 -16.44
N THR A 553 -23.10 9.73 -16.03
CA THR A 553 -23.47 9.60 -14.61
C THR A 553 -22.64 8.54 -13.91
N ILE A 554 -22.51 7.35 -14.52
CA ILE A 554 -21.65 6.26 -14.04
C ILE A 554 -20.24 6.78 -13.82
N ARG A 555 -19.66 7.45 -14.82
CA ARG A 555 -18.30 8.02 -14.74
C ARG A 555 -18.09 8.95 -13.54
N HIS A 556 -19.06 9.80 -13.21
CA HIS A 556 -18.93 10.73 -12.09
C HIS A 556 -18.95 10.02 -10.73
N HIS A 557 -19.69 8.93 -10.59
CA HIS A 557 -19.89 8.25 -9.30
C HIS A 557 -18.98 7.05 -9.07
N LEU A 558 -18.42 6.43 -10.12
CA LEU A 558 -17.71 5.16 -10.01
C LEU A 558 -16.50 5.18 -9.06
N ARG A 559 -15.81 6.33 -8.97
CA ARG A 559 -14.73 6.52 -7.99
C ARG A 559 -15.24 6.42 -6.56
N GLU A 560 -16.33 7.12 -6.26
CA GLU A 560 -16.93 7.12 -4.93
C GLU A 560 -17.43 5.73 -4.55
N VAL A 561 -18.08 5.05 -5.51
CA VAL A 561 -18.50 3.65 -5.38
C VAL A 561 -17.32 2.75 -5.00
N LEU A 562 -16.20 2.81 -5.73
CA LEU A 562 -15.01 2.03 -5.40
C LEU A 562 -14.49 2.35 -3.98
N LEU A 563 -14.31 3.64 -3.67
CA LEU A 563 -13.71 4.08 -2.40
C LEU A 563 -14.56 3.74 -1.17
N GLN A 564 -15.88 3.64 -1.33
CA GLN A 564 -16.83 3.26 -0.27
C GLN A 564 -17.11 1.75 -0.21
N SER A 565 -16.60 0.99 -1.18
CA SER A 565 -16.80 -0.46 -1.24
C SER A 565 -15.83 -1.23 -0.35
N PRO A 566 -16.14 -2.51 -0.04
CA PRO A 566 -15.21 -3.42 0.63
C PRO A 566 -13.81 -3.52 -0.01
N VAL A 567 -13.68 -3.27 -1.32
CA VAL A 567 -12.40 -3.32 -2.05
C VAL A 567 -11.38 -2.34 -1.48
N CYS A 568 -11.82 -1.22 -0.89
CA CYS A 568 -10.96 -0.20 -0.27
C CYS A 568 -11.13 -0.08 1.26
N ASP A 569 -11.85 -1.01 1.91
CA ASP A 569 -12.11 -0.98 3.35
C ASP A 569 -11.07 -1.78 4.14
N GLY A 570 -9.98 -1.11 4.51
CA GLY A 570 -8.87 -1.67 5.29
C GLY A 570 -9.30 -2.33 6.61
N PRO A 571 -10.06 -1.64 7.49
CA PRO A 571 -10.55 -2.21 8.75
C PRO A 571 -11.43 -3.45 8.57
N ARG A 572 -12.36 -3.44 7.61
CA ARG A 572 -13.23 -4.59 7.34
C ARG A 572 -12.42 -5.79 6.84
N PHE A 573 -11.50 -5.56 5.90
CA PHE A 573 -10.61 -6.62 5.43
C PHE A 573 -9.74 -7.16 6.57
N ALA A 574 -9.14 -6.30 7.39
CA ALA A 574 -8.31 -6.70 8.53
C ALA A 574 -9.08 -7.57 9.53
N LYS A 575 -10.36 -7.25 9.80
CA LYS A 575 -11.24 -8.09 10.62
C LYS A 575 -11.41 -9.49 10.02
N ASN A 576 -11.77 -9.58 8.74
CA ASN A 576 -12.00 -10.85 8.04
C ASN A 576 -10.71 -11.69 7.92
N PHE A 577 -9.58 -11.04 7.64
CA PHE A 577 -8.26 -11.66 7.64
C PHE A 577 -7.90 -12.20 9.02
N THR A 578 -8.18 -11.44 10.08
CA THR A 578 -7.93 -11.87 11.48
C THR A 578 -8.73 -13.13 11.80
N ILE A 579 -10.02 -13.16 11.46
CA ILE A 579 -10.89 -14.32 11.60
C ILE A 579 -10.31 -15.53 10.87
N ALA A 580 -9.92 -15.35 9.61
CA ALA A 580 -9.38 -16.44 8.79
C ALA A 580 -8.08 -17.02 9.38
N MET A 581 -7.10 -16.19 9.73
CA MET A 581 -5.83 -16.64 10.29
C MET A 581 -6.01 -17.32 11.66
N ARG A 582 -6.93 -16.81 12.48
CA ARG A 582 -7.28 -17.44 13.76
C ARG A 582 -7.97 -18.78 13.59
N ALA A 583 -8.92 -18.89 12.66
CA ALA A 583 -9.65 -20.12 12.40
C ALA A 583 -8.70 -21.25 11.99
N ILE A 584 -7.79 -21.00 11.03
CA ILE A 584 -6.83 -22.02 10.59
C ILE A 584 -5.82 -22.38 11.67
N TRP A 585 -5.41 -21.42 12.52
CA TRP A 585 -4.53 -21.67 13.65
C TRP A 585 -5.20 -22.52 14.73
N GLN A 586 -6.41 -22.15 15.14
CA GLN A 586 -7.14 -22.90 16.16
C GLN A 586 -7.45 -24.33 15.67
N ARG A 587 -7.82 -24.50 14.39
CA ARG A 587 -7.96 -25.83 13.79
C ARG A 587 -6.66 -26.65 13.85
N TYR A 588 -5.52 -26.02 13.61
CA TYR A 588 -4.20 -26.65 13.78
C TYR A 588 -3.92 -27.03 15.25
N CYS A 589 -4.22 -26.15 16.21
CA CYS A 589 -4.09 -26.45 17.65
C CYS A 589 -4.96 -27.62 18.09
N GLU A 590 -6.16 -27.77 17.51
CA GLU A 590 -7.06 -28.91 17.72
C GLU A 590 -6.56 -30.22 17.09
N GLY A 591 -5.44 -30.21 16.36
CA GLY A 591 -4.87 -31.38 15.70
C GLY A 591 -5.66 -31.85 14.48
N LYS A 592 -6.56 -31.01 13.95
CA LYS A 592 -7.36 -31.32 12.76
C LYS A 592 -6.58 -31.04 11.48
N GLN A 593 -6.87 -31.81 10.43
CA GLN A 593 -6.29 -31.58 9.10
C GLN A 593 -6.86 -30.31 8.45
N PRO A 594 -6.09 -29.60 7.59
CA PRO A 594 -6.61 -28.48 6.82
C PRO A 594 -7.88 -28.83 6.04
N ALA A 595 -8.86 -27.93 6.06
CA ALA A 595 -10.11 -28.04 5.31
C ALA A 595 -10.47 -26.67 4.72
N ALA A 596 -11.27 -26.62 3.64
CA ALA A 596 -11.68 -25.34 3.07
C ALA A 596 -12.44 -24.51 4.11
N LEU A 597 -12.21 -23.20 4.14
CA LEU A 597 -12.78 -22.26 5.10
C LEU A 597 -13.61 -21.23 4.34
N THR A 598 -14.86 -21.03 4.74
CA THR A 598 -15.73 -20.00 4.14
C THR A 598 -16.20 -19.05 5.22
N LEU A 599 -16.08 -17.75 4.96
CA LEU A 599 -16.60 -16.69 5.80
C LEU A 599 -17.85 -16.09 5.15
N ASN A 600 -18.85 -15.74 5.95
CA ASN A 600 -20.00 -14.97 5.48
C ASN A 600 -19.83 -13.46 5.80
N HIS A 601 -20.71 -12.62 5.25
CA HIS A 601 -20.64 -11.16 5.46
C HIS A 601 -20.85 -10.72 6.92
N GLU A 602 -21.41 -11.58 7.78
CA GLU A 602 -21.53 -11.33 9.23
C GLU A 602 -20.21 -11.60 9.98
N GLY A 603 -19.20 -12.18 9.32
CA GLY A 603 -17.91 -12.54 9.91
C GLY A 603 -17.93 -13.86 10.67
N GLN A 604 -18.91 -14.73 10.39
CA GLN A 604 -18.92 -16.10 10.86
C GLN A 604 -18.11 -16.98 9.90
N ALA A 605 -17.45 -18.02 10.43
CA ALA A 605 -16.52 -18.84 9.68
C ALA A 605 -16.84 -20.34 9.82
N TRP A 606 -16.88 -21.07 8.70
CA TRP A 606 -17.14 -22.51 8.66
C TRP A 606 -16.03 -23.24 7.93
N PHE A 607 -15.59 -24.35 8.50
CA PHE A 607 -14.83 -25.33 7.75
C PHE A 607 -15.77 -26.27 6.99
N GLU A 608 -15.31 -26.72 5.83
CA GLU A 608 -15.99 -27.76 5.06
C GLU A 608 -16.28 -28.99 5.94
N GLY A 609 -17.56 -29.38 5.98
CA GLY A 609 -18.06 -30.51 6.77
C GLY A 609 -18.56 -30.17 8.17
N ASP A 610 -18.34 -28.95 8.67
CA ASP A 610 -18.85 -28.50 9.96
C ASP A 610 -20.28 -27.94 9.83
N SER A 611 -21.18 -28.24 10.77
CA SER A 611 -22.58 -27.79 10.75
C SER A 611 -22.82 -26.43 11.43
N GLU A 612 -21.89 -25.99 12.27
CA GLU A 612 -21.99 -24.78 13.08
C GLU A 612 -20.77 -23.87 12.84
N PRO A 613 -20.92 -22.54 12.95
CA PRO A 613 -19.80 -21.62 12.79
C PRO A 613 -18.78 -21.83 13.91
N MET A 614 -17.51 -21.73 13.55
CA MET A 614 -16.40 -21.85 14.46
C MET A 614 -16.42 -20.73 15.50
N GLN A 615 -16.35 -21.11 16.78
CA GLN A 615 -16.15 -20.18 17.88
C GLN A 615 -14.65 -19.89 18.05
N LEU A 616 -14.24 -18.67 17.69
CA LEU A 616 -12.85 -18.27 17.70
C LEU A 616 -12.36 -17.93 19.10
N GLN A 617 -11.17 -18.43 19.40
CA GLN A 617 -10.44 -18.10 20.60
C GLN A 617 -9.39 -17.03 20.26
N HIS A 618 -9.50 -15.90 20.95
CA HIS A 618 -8.64 -14.73 20.81
C HIS A 618 -7.59 -14.72 21.93
N PRO A 619 -6.47 -14.00 21.74
CA PRO A 619 -5.43 -14.03 22.72
C PRO A 619 -5.86 -13.33 23.99
N LEU A 620 -5.33 -13.81 25.11
CA LEU A 620 -5.33 -13.00 26.30
C LEU A 620 -4.44 -11.79 25.97
N PRO A 621 -4.92 -10.58 26.21
CA PRO A 621 -4.21 -9.38 25.82
C PRO A 621 -3.03 -9.23 26.74
N VAL A 622 -1.91 -8.88 26.13
CA VAL A 622 -0.79 -8.34 26.86
C VAL A 622 -1.24 -6.98 27.38
N GLY A 623 -1.24 -6.79 28.71
CA GLY A 623 -1.38 -5.46 29.30
C GLY A 623 -0.42 -4.52 28.58
N GLY A 624 -0.97 -3.44 28.00
CA GLY A 624 -0.35 -2.71 26.90
C GLY A 624 1.15 -2.53 27.08
N GLU A 625 1.93 -3.06 26.13
CA GLU A 625 3.31 -2.60 25.94
C GLU A 625 3.26 -1.07 25.85
N GLU A 626 4.01 -0.40 26.72
CA GLU A 626 4.10 1.06 26.83
C GLU A 626 4.44 1.66 25.46
N ARG A 627 3.42 2.06 24.70
CA ARG A 627 3.56 3.06 23.66
C ARG A 627 3.81 4.39 24.37
N GLY A 628 4.90 5.07 24.03
CA GLY A 628 5.11 6.46 24.42
C GLY A 628 4.16 7.46 23.72
N ASP A 629 2.90 7.07 23.48
CA ASP A 629 1.89 7.80 22.74
C ASP A 629 0.68 8.08 23.66
N PHE A 630 0.00 9.21 23.44
CA PHE A 630 -1.09 9.78 24.24
C PHE A 630 -2.03 8.75 24.91
N ASN A 631 -2.21 8.88 26.23
CA ASN A 631 -3.16 8.09 27.00
C ASN A 631 -4.30 8.96 27.53
N PHE A 632 -5.54 8.48 27.39
CA PHE A 632 -6.68 9.11 28.04
C PHE A 632 -6.61 8.89 29.55
N THR A 633 -6.68 9.97 30.31
CA THR A 633 -6.76 9.95 31.77
C THR A 633 -8.03 10.69 32.20
N PHE A 634 -8.88 10.02 32.98
CA PHE A 634 -10.10 10.60 33.56
C PHE A 634 -10.42 9.90 34.88
N GLU A 635 -11.23 10.55 35.71
CA GLU A 635 -11.65 10.02 37.01
C GLU A 635 -12.77 9.00 36.87
N GLY A 636 -12.59 7.87 37.56
CA GLY A 636 -13.54 6.76 37.57
C GLY A 636 -13.53 5.95 36.27
N LYS A 637 -14.54 5.10 36.12
CA LYS A 637 -14.76 4.27 34.94
C LYS A 637 -15.89 4.82 34.08
N ILE A 638 -15.88 4.46 32.80
CA ILE A 638 -17.01 4.58 31.88
C ILE A 638 -18.06 3.57 32.30
N ILE A 639 -19.14 4.05 32.90
CA ILE A 639 -20.28 3.22 33.26
C ILE A 639 -21.10 2.96 32.00
N THR A 640 -21.05 1.73 31.51
CA THR A 640 -21.73 1.30 30.28
C THR A 640 -22.92 0.44 30.63
N LEU A 641 -24.10 0.82 30.14
CA LEU A 641 -25.29 0.01 30.28
C LEU A 641 -25.71 -0.52 28.91
N ASP A 642 -25.77 -1.84 28.77
CA ASP A 642 -26.09 -2.54 27.54
C ASP A 642 -27.38 -3.35 27.73
N ASN A 643 -28.49 -2.90 27.13
CA ASN A 643 -29.75 -3.64 27.15
C ASN A 643 -29.97 -4.35 25.83
N GLY A 644 -29.92 -5.68 25.89
CA GLY A 644 -29.95 -6.57 24.72
C GLY A 644 -28.60 -7.18 24.37
N ALA A 645 -27.56 -7.00 25.21
CA ALA A 645 -26.21 -7.52 25.02
C ALA A 645 -25.62 -7.21 23.63
N LEU A 646 -25.82 -5.99 23.14
CA LEU A 646 -25.31 -5.51 21.84
C LEU A 646 -23.80 -5.40 21.80
N LEU A 647 -23.21 -4.92 22.89
CA LEU A 647 -21.77 -4.74 23.04
C LEU A 647 -21.16 -6.01 23.60
N VAL A 648 -21.72 -6.54 24.70
CA VAL A 648 -21.16 -7.70 25.41
C VAL A 648 -21.21 -8.97 24.56
N GLY A 649 -22.16 -9.09 23.65
CA GLY A 649 -22.24 -10.19 22.68
C GLY A 649 -21.24 -10.10 21.52
N THR A 650 -20.42 -9.05 21.44
CA THR A 650 -19.41 -8.89 20.37
C THR A 650 -18.05 -9.44 20.78
N THR A 651 -17.27 -9.90 19.80
CA THR A 651 -15.89 -10.37 20.03
C THR A 651 -14.93 -9.26 20.50
N GLY A 652 -15.26 -7.99 20.24
CA GLY A 652 -14.43 -6.83 20.60
C GLY A 652 -14.59 -6.34 22.05
N PHE A 653 -15.67 -6.68 22.75
CA PHE A 653 -15.94 -6.15 24.10
C PHE A 653 -14.89 -6.57 25.13
N GLY A 654 -14.36 -7.79 25.02
CA GLY A 654 -13.26 -8.25 25.85
C GLY A 654 -12.07 -7.29 25.78
N SER A 655 -11.69 -6.81 24.59
CA SER A 655 -10.58 -5.85 24.43
C SER A 655 -10.88 -4.49 25.06
N LEU A 656 -12.13 -4.02 24.99
CA LEU A 656 -12.55 -2.76 25.64
C LEU A 656 -12.47 -2.84 27.16
N GLN A 657 -12.94 -3.93 27.79
CA GLN A 657 -12.92 -4.08 29.25
C GLN A 657 -11.50 -4.01 29.84
N ARG A 658 -10.53 -4.52 29.10
CA ARG A 658 -9.15 -4.67 29.56
C ARG A 658 -8.33 -3.40 29.49
N LEU A 659 -8.88 -2.34 28.88
CA LEU A 659 -8.39 -0.99 29.06
C LEU A 659 -8.51 -0.53 30.54
N GLY A 660 -9.24 -1.28 31.38
CA GLY A 660 -9.50 -0.95 32.77
C GLY A 660 -10.43 0.27 32.94
N ALA A 661 -10.85 0.86 31.82
CA ALA A 661 -11.61 2.08 31.75
C ALA A 661 -13.13 1.88 31.84
N PHE A 662 -13.64 0.66 31.73
CA PHE A 662 -15.07 0.36 31.67
C PHE A 662 -15.56 -0.41 32.90
N ALA A 663 -16.78 -0.10 33.32
CA ALA A 663 -17.62 -0.95 34.16
C ALA A 663 -18.95 -1.16 33.42
N ALA A 664 -19.25 -2.40 33.06
CA ALA A 664 -20.40 -2.71 32.22
C ALA A 664 -21.52 -3.39 33.01
N ILE A 665 -22.76 -3.00 32.71
CA ILE A 665 -23.98 -3.63 33.20
C ILE A 665 -24.74 -4.09 31.97
N ALA A 666 -24.90 -5.41 31.83
CA ALA A 666 -25.52 -6.02 30.66
C ALA A 666 -26.81 -6.74 31.05
N PHE A 667 -27.93 -6.27 30.51
CA PHE A 667 -29.21 -6.97 30.55
C PHE A 667 -29.31 -7.82 29.28
N ASP A 668 -29.44 -9.14 29.46
CA ASP A 668 -29.48 -10.13 28.38
C ASP A 668 -30.80 -10.90 28.44
N PRO A 669 -31.90 -10.34 27.88
CA PRO A 669 -33.23 -10.92 27.97
C PRO A 669 -33.30 -12.34 27.42
N THR A 670 -32.52 -12.60 26.37
CA THR A 670 -32.46 -13.87 25.63
C THR A 670 -31.40 -14.84 26.16
N SER A 671 -30.58 -14.43 27.12
CA SER A 671 -29.42 -15.20 27.61
C SER A 671 -28.48 -15.66 26.48
N LYS A 672 -28.20 -14.78 25.52
CA LYS A 672 -27.38 -15.11 24.33
C LYS A 672 -25.87 -15.05 24.59
N VAL A 673 -25.43 -14.43 25.69
CA VAL A 673 -23.99 -14.37 26.03
C VAL A 673 -23.58 -15.67 26.73
N THR A 674 -22.75 -16.47 26.07
CA THR A 674 -22.33 -17.80 26.56
C THR A 674 -20.98 -17.82 27.28
N ASN A 675 -20.15 -16.79 27.09
CA ASN A 675 -18.78 -16.68 27.61
C ASN A 675 -18.64 -15.69 28.80
N VAL A 676 -19.70 -15.50 29.58
CA VAL A 676 -19.79 -14.49 30.67
C VAL A 676 -18.62 -14.59 31.66
N ALA A 677 -18.25 -15.80 32.09
CA ALA A 677 -17.16 -15.99 33.05
C ALA A 677 -15.81 -15.47 32.53
N GLN A 678 -15.55 -15.59 31.22
CA GLN A 678 -14.33 -15.07 30.60
C GLN A 678 -14.35 -13.54 30.53
N LEU A 679 -15.51 -12.95 30.23
CA LEU A 679 -15.67 -11.49 30.17
C LEU A 679 -15.59 -10.87 31.57
N GLN A 680 -16.18 -11.49 32.58
CA GLN A 680 -16.05 -11.07 33.99
C GLN A 680 -14.61 -11.18 34.51
N ALA A 681 -13.82 -12.13 34.01
CA ALA A 681 -12.40 -12.21 34.33
C ALA A 681 -11.56 -11.12 33.64
N ALA A 682 -12.04 -10.56 32.53
CA ALA A 682 -11.34 -9.53 31.74
C ALA A 682 -11.60 -8.10 32.24
N GLY A 683 -12.66 -7.87 33.00
CA GLY A 683 -12.98 -6.57 33.60
C GLY A 683 -14.31 -6.57 34.33
N GLU A 684 -14.75 -5.40 34.81
CA GLU A 684 -16.01 -5.27 35.54
C GLU A 684 -17.21 -5.44 34.61
N LEU A 685 -17.92 -6.56 34.77
CA LEU A 685 -19.17 -6.89 34.10
C LEU A 685 -20.20 -7.44 35.10
N HIS A 686 -21.31 -6.74 35.23
CA HIS A 686 -22.52 -7.23 35.88
C HIS A 686 -23.49 -7.72 34.80
N HIS A 687 -23.59 -9.04 34.65
CA HIS A 687 -24.48 -9.68 33.67
C HIS A 687 -25.76 -10.17 34.34
N TYR A 688 -26.90 -9.78 33.77
CA TYR A 688 -28.24 -10.14 34.22
C TYR A 688 -28.95 -10.94 33.11
N PRO A 689 -28.82 -12.28 33.09
CA PRO A 689 -29.52 -13.11 32.14
C PRO A 689 -31.02 -13.14 32.43
N HIS A 690 -31.85 -13.24 31.39
CA HIS A 690 -33.31 -13.28 31.49
C HIS A 690 -33.94 -12.11 32.25
N VAL A 691 -33.33 -10.92 32.16
CA VAL A 691 -33.86 -9.66 32.67
C VAL A 691 -33.73 -8.61 31.57
N SER A 692 -34.69 -7.70 31.48
CA SER A 692 -34.64 -6.55 30.56
C SER A 692 -34.93 -5.24 31.29
N LEU A 693 -34.58 -4.12 30.68
CA LEU A 693 -35.10 -2.82 31.08
C LEU A 693 -36.48 -2.56 30.48
N GLY A 694 -37.31 -1.78 31.17
CA GLY A 694 -38.66 -1.44 30.74
C GLY A 694 -39.39 -0.58 31.77
N ASN A 695 -40.63 -0.94 32.08
CA ASN A 695 -41.50 -0.17 32.97
C ASN A 695 -41.58 -0.71 34.41
N GLY A 696 -40.76 -1.70 34.77
CA GLY A 696 -40.74 -2.31 36.10
C GLY A 696 -41.81 -3.37 36.34
N GLY A 697 -42.62 -3.69 35.33
CA GLY A 697 -43.67 -4.72 35.40
C GLY A 697 -43.25 -6.07 34.83
N GLU A 698 -44.15 -7.06 34.90
CA GLU A 698 -44.00 -8.32 34.17
C GLU A 698 -44.10 -8.07 32.66
N GLY A 699 -43.03 -8.42 31.94
CA GLY A 699 -42.97 -8.41 30.48
C GLY A 699 -43.18 -9.82 29.91
N THR A 700 -43.22 -9.90 28.58
CA THR A 700 -43.21 -11.18 27.86
C THR A 700 -41.99 -11.22 26.95
N LEU A 701 -41.16 -12.25 27.12
CA LEU A 701 -40.13 -12.62 26.17
C LEU A 701 -40.77 -13.50 25.09
N TYR A 702 -40.75 -13.01 23.86
CA TYR A 702 -41.15 -13.75 22.67
C TYR A 702 -39.92 -14.49 22.16
N ALA A 703 -39.81 -15.76 22.52
CA ALA A 703 -38.79 -16.64 21.97
C ALA A 703 -39.23 -17.05 20.56
N CYS A 704 -38.47 -16.62 19.57
CA CYS A 704 -38.71 -16.88 18.16
C CYS A 704 -37.89 -18.09 17.69
N LEU A 705 -38.26 -18.65 16.54
CA LEU A 705 -37.56 -19.78 15.93
C LEU A 705 -36.09 -19.44 15.67
N ASP A 706 -35.82 -18.23 15.17
CA ASP A 706 -34.49 -17.65 15.16
C ASP A 706 -34.22 -16.94 16.50
N PRO A 707 -33.20 -17.38 17.28
CA PRO A 707 -32.80 -16.72 18.51
C PRO A 707 -32.46 -15.23 18.34
N ALA A 708 -31.93 -14.82 17.18
CA ALA A 708 -31.60 -13.42 16.92
C ALA A 708 -32.84 -12.51 16.80
N MET A 709 -34.00 -13.10 16.52
CA MET A 709 -35.30 -12.43 16.44
C MET A 709 -36.09 -12.52 17.74
N SER A 710 -35.50 -13.05 18.82
CA SER A 710 -36.16 -13.14 20.12
C SER A 710 -35.99 -11.83 20.91
N GLY A 711 -37.01 -11.42 21.65
CA GLY A 711 -36.98 -10.17 22.41
C GLY A 711 -38.25 -9.91 23.21
N THR A 712 -38.34 -8.74 23.85
CA THR A 712 -39.54 -8.34 24.63
C THR A 712 -40.64 -7.73 23.77
N LEU A 713 -40.34 -7.37 22.53
CA LEU A 713 -41.33 -6.90 21.57
C LEU A 713 -42.04 -8.06 20.88
N GLU A 714 -43.34 -7.91 20.64
CA GLU A 714 -44.13 -8.90 19.92
C GLU A 714 -43.83 -8.83 18.42
N PRO A 715 -43.53 -9.95 17.73
CA PRO A 715 -43.35 -9.95 16.29
C PRO A 715 -44.56 -9.41 15.50
N LEU A 716 -44.29 -8.76 14.37
CA LEU A 716 -45.35 -8.34 13.46
C LEU A 716 -46.00 -9.55 12.76
N PRO A 717 -47.26 -9.43 12.31
CA PRO A 717 -47.84 -10.43 11.42
C PRO A 717 -46.99 -10.69 10.17
N ALA A 718 -46.96 -11.94 9.69
CA ALA A 718 -46.08 -12.38 8.59
C ALA A 718 -46.30 -11.61 7.27
N ASP A 719 -47.50 -11.08 7.04
CA ASP A 719 -47.89 -10.27 5.88
C ASP A 719 -47.39 -8.81 5.94
N GLN A 720 -46.80 -8.39 7.07
CA GLN A 720 -46.25 -7.05 7.28
C GLN A 720 -44.71 -7.04 7.32
N GLN A 721 -44.07 -8.19 7.07
CA GLN A 721 -42.63 -8.35 7.14
C GLN A 721 -42.02 -8.65 5.77
N LEU A 722 -40.72 -8.40 5.63
CA LEU A 722 -39.96 -8.81 4.45
C LEU A 722 -39.93 -10.35 4.33
N PRO A 723 -39.93 -10.90 3.10
CA PRO A 723 -39.81 -12.34 2.87
C PRO A 723 -38.58 -12.94 3.54
N GLY A 724 -38.70 -14.10 4.18
CA GLY A 724 -37.62 -14.75 4.94
C GLY A 724 -37.65 -14.47 6.45
N ASN A 725 -38.16 -13.32 6.89
CA ASN A 725 -38.33 -13.04 8.33
C ASN A 725 -39.51 -13.80 8.95
N GLN A 726 -40.40 -14.36 8.12
CA GLN A 726 -41.66 -14.99 8.54
C GLN A 726 -41.43 -16.26 9.36
N GLU A 727 -40.51 -17.13 8.93
CA GLU A 727 -40.11 -18.30 9.70
C GLU A 727 -39.26 -17.89 10.90
N ALA A 728 -38.32 -16.96 10.71
CA ALA A 728 -37.40 -16.50 11.76
C ALA A 728 -38.14 -15.90 12.96
N THR A 729 -39.19 -15.11 12.74
CA THR A 729 -40.01 -14.45 13.77
C THR A 729 -41.15 -15.31 14.32
N GLN A 730 -41.25 -16.58 13.90
CA GLN A 730 -42.26 -17.48 14.43
C GLN A 730 -42.04 -17.70 15.92
N VAL A 731 -43.00 -17.26 16.75
CA VAL A 731 -42.91 -17.42 18.21
C VAL A 731 -43.06 -18.90 18.57
N ILE A 732 -42.01 -19.49 19.11
CA ILE A 732 -41.98 -20.87 19.60
C ILE A 732 -42.36 -20.96 21.09
N ALA A 733 -42.12 -19.90 21.87
CA ALA A 733 -42.54 -19.81 23.26
C ALA A 733 -42.76 -18.36 23.68
N LYS A 734 -43.74 -18.14 24.58
CA LYS A 734 -43.95 -16.88 25.28
C LYS A 734 -43.60 -17.11 26.74
N LEU A 735 -42.54 -16.45 27.22
CA LEU A 735 -42.01 -16.66 28.55
C LEU A 735 -42.21 -15.37 29.38
N PRO A 736 -42.59 -15.46 30.65
CA PRO A 736 -42.58 -14.28 31.51
C PRO A 736 -41.14 -13.80 31.69
N ILE A 737 -40.93 -12.49 31.65
CA ILE A 737 -39.63 -11.88 31.90
C ILE A 737 -39.78 -10.67 32.81
N THR A 738 -38.87 -10.54 33.75
CA THR A 738 -38.83 -9.38 34.65
C THR A 738 -38.27 -8.18 33.90
N THR A 739 -39.00 -7.06 33.94
CA THR A 739 -38.47 -5.77 33.50
C THR A 739 -38.17 -4.87 34.70
N LEU A 740 -37.12 -4.05 34.60
CA LEU A 740 -36.76 -3.05 35.61
C LEU A 740 -36.88 -1.65 35.02
N ARG A 741 -37.35 -0.68 35.80
CA ARG A 741 -37.22 0.74 35.40
C ARG A 741 -35.77 1.15 35.57
N LEU A 742 -35.24 1.84 34.57
CA LEU A 742 -33.87 2.30 34.61
C LEU A 742 -33.64 3.27 35.78
N ASP A 743 -34.62 4.12 36.09
CA ASP A 743 -34.56 5.07 37.21
C ASP A 743 -34.67 4.43 38.61
N ASP A 744 -35.11 3.16 38.71
CA ASP A 744 -35.31 2.43 39.96
C ASP A 744 -34.10 1.54 40.34
N ILE A 745 -33.02 1.53 39.54
CA ILE A 745 -31.83 0.72 39.83
C ILE A 745 -31.01 1.38 40.94
N GLU A 746 -31.05 0.79 42.14
CA GLU A 746 -30.28 1.26 43.31
C GLU A 746 -28.77 1.14 43.07
N GLY A 747 -28.01 2.20 43.36
CA GLY A 747 -26.55 2.25 43.21
C GLY A 747 -26.06 2.59 41.79
N LEU A 748 -26.96 2.86 40.85
CA LEU A 748 -26.61 3.36 39.51
C LEU A 748 -26.53 4.90 39.52
N ASP A 749 -25.43 5.44 40.06
CA ASP A 749 -25.31 6.89 40.30
C ASP A 749 -25.25 7.71 39.00
N ASN A 750 -24.60 7.19 37.94
CA ASN A 750 -24.51 7.82 36.60
C ASN A 750 -24.23 6.77 35.50
N ILE A 751 -24.81 6.93 34.31
CA ILE A 751 -24.53 6.10 33.11
C ILE A 751 -23.78 6.96 32.11
N ASP A 752 -22.55 6.61 31.72
CA ASP A 752 -21.80 7.36 30.70
C ASP A 752 -22.24 6.97 29.28
N TRP A 753 -22.48 5.67 29.03
CA TRP A 753 -22.83 5.14 27.72
C TRP A 753 -24.00 4.15 27.82
N LEU A 754 -25.11 4.47 27.14
CA LEU A 754 -26.29 3.60 27.05
C LEU A 754 -26.40 2.97 25.66
N LEU A 755 -26.55 1.64 25.60
CA LEU A 755 -26.83 0.90 24.38
C LEU A 755 -28.21 0.23 24.47
N LEU A 756 -29.02 0.45 23.44
CA LEU A 756 -30.36 -0.13 23.31
C LEU A 756 -30.47 -0.86 21.97
N ASP A 757 -30.88 -2.13 22.03
CA ASP A 757 -31.21 -2.89 20.83
C ASP A 757 -32.56 -2.49 20.22
N ASN A 758 -32.95 -3.23 19.18
CA ASN A 758 -34.19 -3.07 18.46
C ASN A 758 -35.16 -4.25 18.65
N MET A 759 -34.87 -5.17 19.56
CA MET A 759 -35.75 -6.31 19.90
C MET A 759 -36.47 -6.08 21.23
N ASN A 760 -36.06 -5.07 21.99
CA ASN A 760 -36.69 -4.62 23.22
C ASN A 760 -37.28 -3.21 23.08
N ASP A 761 -38.22 -2.85 23.95
CA ASP A 761 -38.95 -1.57 23.89
C ASP A 761 -38.05 -0.40 24.33
N SER A 762 -37.20 0.07 23.42
CA SER A 762 -36.21 1.12 23.69
C SER A 762 -36.89 2.44 24.12
N LEU A 763 -38.05 2.77 23.55
CA LEU A 763 -38.81 3.97 23.95
C LEU A 763 -39.31 3.86 25.39
N MET A 764 -39.86 2.71 25.79
CA MET A 764 -40.28 2.47 27.18
C MET A 764 -39.11 2.60 28.15
N ILE A 765 -37.93 2.10 27.78
CA ILE A 765 -36.71 2.21 28.58
C ILE A 765 -36.31 3.68 28.76
N LEU A 766 -36.33 4.47 27.67
CA LEU A 766 -36.03 5.90 27.73
C LEU A 766 -37.05 6.64 28.62
N GLU A 767 -38.35 6.38 28.44
CA GLU A 767 -39.44 7.02 29.21
C GLU A 767 -39.35 6.74 30.73
N ASN A 768 -38.85 5.58 31.13
CA ASN A 768 -38.66 5.19 32.53
C ASN A 768 -37.20 5.29 32.99
N GLY A 769 -36.38 6.06 32.26
CA GLY A 769 -34.95 6.25 32.48
C GLY A 769 -34.51 7.71 32.44
N ALA A 770 -35.45 8.66 32.47
CA ALA A 770 -35.16 10.07 32.27
C ALA A 770 -34.21 10.64 33.34
N LYS A 771 -34.28 10.16 34.58
CA LYS A 771 -33.36 10.58 35.65
C LYS A 771 -31.96 10.01 35.42
N ALA A 772 -31.84 8.72 35.10
CA ALA A 772 -30.56 8.08 34.82
C ALA A 772 -29.86 8.66 33.58
N LEU A 773 -30.64 9.11 32.60
CA LEU A 773 -30.18 9.74 31.36
C LEU A 773 -29.76 11.20 31.51
N ALA A 774 -30.00 11.84 32.66
CA ALA A 774 -29.71 13.25 32.88
C ALA A 774 -28.22 13.58 32.72
N GLU A 775 -27.34 12.65 33.10
CA GLU A 775 -25.88 12.81 33.05
C GLU A 775 -25.20 11.95 31.97
N THR A 776 -25.98 11.21 31.18
CA THR A 776 -25.44 10.35 30.11
C THR A 776 -24.71 11.11 29.01
N LEU A 777 -23.58 10.56 28.57
CA LEU A 777 -22.68 11.19 27.61
C LEU A 777 -22.90 10.68 26.19
N LEU A 778 -23.37 9.44 26.04
CA LEU A 778 -23.61 8.85 24.74
C LEU A 778 -24.76 7.85 24.80
N VAL A 779 -25.69 7.97 23.86
CA VAL A 779 -26.76 6.98 23.67
C VAL A 779 -26.63 6.39 22.27
N GLN A 780 -26.49 5.07 22.21
CA GLN A 780 -26.57 4.28 20.99
C GLN A 780 -27.91 3.53 20.98
N VAL A 781 -28.72 3.73 19.94
CA VAL A 781 -29.97 3.00 19.76
C VAL A 781 -30.00 2.35 18.39
N ARG A 782 -30.22 1.04 18.33
CA ARG A 782 -30.49 0.39 17.05
C ARG A 782 -31.88 0.77 16.57
N VAL A 783 -31.95 1.45 15.43
CA VAL A 783 -33.19 1.94 14.83
C VAL A 783 -33.53 1.13 13.59
N ASN A 784 -34.82 0.92 13.34
CA ASN A 784 -35.28 0.15 12.18
C ASN A 784 -35.78 1.07 11.06
N PHE A 785 -35.54 0.61 9.84
CA PHE A 785 -36.10 1.13 8.58
C PHE A 785 -37.06 0.12 7.93
N SER A 786 -36.95 -1.16 8.30
CA SER A 786 -37.89 -2.22 7.93
C SER A 786 -38.24 -3.03 9.19
N PRO A 787 -39.33 -2.68 9.91
CA PRO A 787 -39.63 -3.28 11.21
C PRO A 787 -40.07 -4.75 11.10
N THR A 788 -39.70 -5.52 12.10
CA THR A 788 -40.02 -6.96 12.28
C THR A 788 -40.88 -7.21 13.51
N HIS A 789 -40.90 -6.27 14.46
CA HIS A 789 -41.67 -6.36 15.70
C HIS A 789 -42.49 -5.10 15.94
N LYS A 790 -43.60 -5.24 16.68
CA LYS A 790 -44.44 -4.11 17.09
C LYS A 790 -43.64 -3.19 18.01
N LYS A 791 -43.88 -1.87 17.89
CA LYS A 791 -43.26 -0.82 18.72
C LYS A 791 -41.72 -0.77 18.61
N GLN A 792 -41.16 -1.30 17.55
CA GLN A 792 -39.74 -1.10 17.28
C GLN A 792 -39.41 0.37 17.09
N PRO A 793 -38.25 0.81 17.58
CA PRO A 793 -37.88 2.22 17.56
C PRO A 793 -37.66 2.73 16.13
N GLU A 794 -38.49 3.70 15.72
CA GLU A 794 -38.20 4.52 14.56
C GLU A 794 -37.17 5.61 14.92
N LEU A 795 -36.29 5.94 13.96
CA LEU A 795 -35.28 6.99 14.16
C LEU A 795 -35.91 8.32 14.58
N THR A 796 -37.06 8.69 13.99
CA THR A 796 -37.77 9.94 14.27
C THR A 796 -38.27 10.02 15.71
N GLN A 797 -38.87 8.94 16.23
CA GLN A 797 -39.42 8.88 17.58
C GLN A 797 -38.32 8.97 18.64
N ILE A 798 -37.27 8.16 18.48
CA ILE A 798 -36.10 8.19 19.35
C ILE A 798 -35.42 9.56 19.31
N SER A 799 -35.20 10.11 18.10
CA SER A 799 -34.56 11.42 17.95
C SER A 799 -35.36 12.53 18.61
N HIS A 800 -36.69 12.52 18.47
CA HIS A 800 -37.55 13.52 19.07
C HIS A 800 -37.56 13.45 20.60
N TRP A 801 -37.60 12.23 21.15
CA TRP A 801 -37.53 12.03 22.59
C TRP A 801 -36.17 12.48 23.15
N LEU A 802 -35.07 12.01 22.54
CA LEU A 802 -33.70 12.34 22.98
C LEU A 802 -33.37 13.83 22.81
N ALA A 803 -33.88 14.49 21.76
CA ALA A 803 -33.71 15.92 21.57
C ALA A 803 -34.32 16.75 22.71
N ARG A 804 -35.52 16.36 23.20
CA ARG A 804 -36.16 17.00 24.36
C ARG A 804 -35.37 16.82 25.66
N HIS A 805 -34.54 15.79 25.73
CA HIS A 805 -33.69 15.46 26.87
C HIS A 805 -32.21 15.87 26.63
N GLY A 806 -31.97 16.80 25.70
CA GLY A 806 -30.67 17.45 25.57
C GLY A 806 -29.65 16.73 24.70
N PHE A 807 -30.06 15.73 23.91
CA PHE A 807 -29.19 15.07 22.93
C PHE A 807 -29.41 15.60 21.51
N SER A 808 -28.52 15.25 20.60
CA SER A 808 -28.61 15.49 19.17
C SER A 808 -28.19 14.24 18.43
N PHE A 809 -28.95 13.89 17.40
CA PHE A 809 -28.58 12.83 16.48
C PHE A 809 -27.28 13.23 15.76
N TYR A 810 -26.27 12.37 15.81
CA TYR A 810 -24.95 12.62 15.24
C TYR A 810 -24.78 11.93 13.88
N ARG A 811 -24.88 10.60 13.86
CA ARG A 811 -24.78 9.78 12.64
C ARG A 811 -25.41 8.41 12.81
N LEU A 812 -25.64 7.74 11.69
CA LEU A 812 -25.84 6.29 11.67
C LEU A 812 -24.48 5.59 11.66
N ASN A 813 -24.42 4.45 12.32
CA ASN A 813 -23.30 3.53 12.33
C ASN A 813 -23.82 2.12 12.00
N ASN A 814 -22.96 1.23 11.51
CA ASN A 814 -23.29 -0.19 11.33
C ASN A 814 -24.58 -0.43 10.50
N LEU A 815 -24.61 0.07 9.27
CA LEU A 815 -25.76 -0.03 8.35
C LEU A 815 -25.97 -1.49 7.90
N GLN A 816 -27.18 -2.02 8.04
CA GLN A 816 -27.55 -3.39 7.66
C GLN A 816 -28.57 -3.39 6.53
N HIS A 817 -28.39 -4.27 5.53
CA HIS A 817 -29.19 -4.28 4.30
C HIS A 817 -29.83 -5.65 4.05
N TYR A 818 -30.96 -5.65 3.35
CA TYR A 818 -31.70 -6.83 2.88
C TYR A 818 -31.65 -6.92 1.36
N SER A 819 -31.56 -8.16 0.87
CA SER A 819 -31.60 -8.50 -0.55
C SER A 819 -32.97 -9.04 -0.94
N HIS A 820 -33.61 -8.42 -1.94
CA HIS A 820 -34.84 -8.95 -2.53
C HIS A 820 -34.61 -10.11 -3.50
N LEU A 821 -33.35 -10.37 -3.88
CA LEU A 821 -33.02 -11.54 -4.68
C LEU A 821 -33.21 -12.81 -3.83
N PRO A 822 -33.76 -13.90 -4.39
CA PRO A 822 -34.01 -15.12 -3.63
C PRO A 822 -32.69 -15.71 -3.10
N ASN A 823 -32.71 -16.41 -1.97
CA ASN A 823 -31.49 -17.07 -1.48
C ASN A 823 -31.28 -18.40 -2.21
N ARG A 824 -30.62 -18.38 -3.37
CA ARG A 824 -30.32 -19.59 -4.17
C ARG A 824 -28.86 -19.63 -4.59
N ALA A 825 -28.27 -20.83 -4.56
CA ALA A 825 -26.88 -21.05 -4.94
C ALA A 825 -26.59 -20.84 -6.44
N ASP A 826 -27.63 -20.81 -7.28
CA ASP A 826 -27.53 -20.58 -8.73
C ASP A 826 -27.69 -19.11 -9.14
N LEU A 827 -27.88 -18.20 -8.17
CA LEU A 827 -27.89 -16.77 -8.45
C LEU A 827 -26.47 -16.27 -8.69
N GLN A 828 -26.26 -15.79 -9.91
CA GLN A 828 -24.97 -15.27 -10.35
C GLN A 828 -24.63 -13.90 -9.74
N LYS A 829 -25.62 -13.21 -9.14
CA LYS A 829 -25.48 -11.88 -8.53
C LYS A 829 -26.30 -11.82 -7.26
N GLN A 830 -25.69 -11.34 -6.17
CA GLN A 830 -26.39 -10.96 -4.94
C GLN A 830 -26.51 -9.43 -4.88
N GLN A 831 -27.62 -8.93 -4.34
CA GLN A 831 -27.91 -7.50 -4.26
C GLN A 831 -28.63 -7.19 -2.96
N ALA A 832 -27.91 -6.69 -1.95
CA ALA A 832 -28.48 -6.24 -0.69
C ALA A 832 -28.51 -4.71 -0.63
N THR A 833 -29.65 -4.13 -0.98
CA THR A 833 -29.77 -2.67 -1.15
C THR A 833 -30.84 -2.03 -0.26
N GLN A 834 -31.77 -2.80 0.30
CA GLN A 834 -32.79 -2.23 1.19
C GLN A 834 -32.23 -2.13 2.60
N LEU A 835 -31.99 -0.91 3.10
CA LEU A 835 -31.57 -0.69 4.49
C LEU A 835 -32.65 -1.23 5.45
N THR A 836 -32.28 -2.11 6.37
CA THR A 836 -33.19 -2.72 7.36
C THR A 836 -33.07 -2.06 8.72
N HIS A 837 -31.85 -1.87 9.21
CA HIS A 837 -31.58 -1.25 10.50
C HIS A 837 -30.16 -0.68 10.57
N ALA A 838 -29.92 0.17 11.57
CA ALA A 838 -28.61 0.76 11.85
C ALA A 838 -28.51 1.20 13.31
N ASP A 839 -27.30 1.43 13.79
CA ASP A 839 -27.04 1.96 15.13
C ASP A 839 -27.01 3.50 15.07
N GLY A 840 -28.03 4.17 15.60
CA GLY A 840 -28.09 5.62 15.71
C GLY A 840 -27.29 6.13 16.90
N LEU A 841 -26.34 7.03 16.67
CA LEU A 841 -25.52 7.64 17.72
C LEU A 841 -26.07 9.02 18.09
N PHE A 842 -26.32 9.22 19.38
CA PHE A 842 -26.84 10.46 19.95
C PHE A 842 -25.89 11.00 21.00
N ILE A 843 -25.41 12.22 20.77
CA ILE A 843 -24.47 12.93 21.66
C ILE A 843 -25.13 14.15 22.30
N PRO A 844 -24.60 14.73 23.38
CA PRO A 844 -25.11 15.95 23.97
C PRO A 844 -25.24 17.07 22.92
N ASN A 845 -26.38 17.77 22.94
CA ASN A 845 -26.56 18.95 22.10
C ASN A 845 -25.67 20.11 22.59
N VAL A 846 -25.57 21.19 21.82
CA VAL A 846 -24.69 22.34 22.13
C VAL A 846 -24.84 22.81 23.59
N LYS A 847 -26.07 23.04 24.05
CA LYS A 847 -26.35 23.51 25.41
C LYS A 847 -25.89 22.51 26.48
N ARG A 848 -26.12 21.22 26.27
CA ARG A 848 -25.72 20.16 27.20
C ARG A 848 -24.20 19.95 27.17
N MET A 849 -23.58 20.08 26.00
CA MET A 849 -22.13 19.97 25.78
C MET A 849 -21.35 21.07 26.54
N GLU A 850 -21.89 22.30 26.57
CA GLU A 850 -21.32 23.41 27.34
C GLU A 850 -21.34 23.15 28.85
N ALA A 851 -22.38 22.47 29.34
CA ALA A 851 -22.56 22.15 30.75
C ALA A 851 -21.72 20.97 31.26
N LEU A 852 -21.06 20.20 30.37
CA LEU A 852 -20.25 19.06 30.78
C LEU A 852 -19.04 19.50 31.63
N SER A 853 -18.75 18.71 32.67
CA SER A 853 -17.49 18.82 33.40
C SER A 853 -16.30 18.38 32.53
N ASN A 854 -15.08 18.77 32.92
CA ASN A 854 -13.88 18.32 32.22
C ASN A 854 -13.75 16.79 32.21
N ASN A 855 -14.12 16.12 33.31
CA ASN A 855 -14.11 14.67 33.38
C ASN A 855 -15.08 14.05 32.37
N GLN A 856 -16.29 14.58 32.26
CA GLN A 856 -17.28 14.12 31.28
C GLN A 856 -16.83 14.37 29.83
N ARG A 857 -16.17 15.50 29.55
CA ARG A 857 -15.57 15.74 28.23
C ARG A 857 -14.51 14.71 27.88
N LEU A 858 -13.63 14.36 28.83
CA LEU A 858 -12.58 13.35 28.63
C LEU A 858 -13.17 11.94 28.41
N LYS A 859 -14.18 11.57 29.20
CA LYS A 859 -14.91 10.30 29.04
C LYS A 859 -15.61 10.21 27.68
N LEU A 860 -16.29 11.27 27.26
CA LEU A 860 -16.95 11.32 25.95
C LEU A 860 -15.93 11.27 24.80
N ALA A 861 -14.84 12.03 24.91
CA ALA A 861 -13.74 12.01 23.93
C ALA A 861 -13.13 10.60 23.79
N PHE A 862 -12.90 9.92 24.93
CA PHE A 862 -12.44 8.54 24.95
C PHE A 862 -13.42 7.59 24.24
N LEU A 863 -14.72 7.68 24.51
CA LEU A 863 -15.74 6.86 23.85
C LEU A 863 -15.75 7.10 22.33
N LEU A 864 -15.79 8.36 21.91
CA LEU A 864 -15.85 8.73 20.49
C LEU A 864 -14.62 8.25 19.72
N ASN A 865 -13.42 8.38 20.30
CA ASN A 865 -12.19 7.89 19.69
C ASN A 865 -12.10 6.37 19.70
N THR A 866 -12.15 5.76 20.90
CA THR A 866 -11.78 4.37 21.12
C THR A 866 -12.83 3.40 20.59
N VAL A 867 -14.12 3.76 20.66
CA VAL A 867 -15.22 2.89 20.22
C VAL A 867 -15.65 3.18 18.79
N TYR A 868 -15.66 4.46 18.37
CA TYR A 868 -16.26 4.86 17.10
C TYR A 868 -15.29 5.47 16.08
N GLY A 869 -14.02 5.65 16.43
CA GLY A 869 -12.99 6.23 15.55
C GLY A 869 -13.25 7.69 15.17
N ILE A 870 -14.03 8.43 15.96
CA ILE A 870 -14.39 9.83 15.71
C ILE A 870 -13.28 10.72 16.30
N LYS A 871 -12.37 11.22 15.46
CA LYS A 871 -11.16 11.92 15.91
C LYS A 871 -11.32 13.44 16.01
N ASP A 872 -12.13 14.02 15.14
CA ASP A 872 -12.36 15.46 15.05
C ASP A 872 -13.09 16.01 16.28
N LEU A 873 -14.25 15.45 16.63
CA LEU A 873 -15.00 15.84 17.82
C LEU A 873 -14.23 15.49 19.10
N THR A 874 -13.46 14.39 19.11
CA THR A 874 -12.55 14.05 20.21
C THR A 874 -11.55 15.18 20.44
N SER A 875 -10.84 15.63 19.40
CA SER A 875 -9.91 16.75 19.52
C SER A 875 -10.58 18.03 20.01
N ALA A 876 -11.77 18.36 19.50
CA ALA A 876 -12.53 19.52 19.93
C ALA A 876 -12.94 19.46 21.42
N LEU A 877 -13.31 18.28 21.92
CA LEU A 877 -13.62 18.05 23.34
C LEU A 877 -12.36 18.15 24.21
N LEU A 878 -11.25 17.59 23.76
CA LEU A 878 -9.97 17.70 24.46
C LEU A 878 -9.51 19.16 24.52
N ALA A 879 -9.70 19.95 23.46
CA ALA A 879 -9.28 21.35 23.41
C ALA A 879 -10.04 22.21 24.44
N GLN A 880 -11.31 21.88 24.72
CA GLN A 880 -12.10 22.51 25.77
C GLN A 880 -11.62 22.16 27.18
N VAL A 881 -10.90 21.05 27.36
CA VAL A 881 -10.26 20.66 28.62
C VAL A 881 -8.87 21.27 28.73
N SER A 882 -8.06 21.12 27.67
CA SER A 882 -6.70 21.65 27.55
C SER A 882 -6.25 21.61 26.09
N GLN A 883 -5.82 22.76 25.55
CA GLN A 883 -5.25 22.82 24.20
C GLN A 883 -4.01 21.92 24.07
N THR A 884 -3.16 21.86 25.09
CA THR A 884 -1.98 20.98 25.11
C THR A 884 -2.36 19.50 25.00
N LEU A 885 -3.46 19.10 25.64
CA LEU A 885 -3.97 17.73 25.59
C LEU A 885 -4.52 17.41 24.19
N ALA A 886 -5.24 18.35 23.57
CA ALA A 886 -5.71 18.20 22.19
C ALA A 886 -4.54 18.11 21.20
N ASP A 887 -3.52 18.94 21.35
CA ASP A 887 -2.34 18.93 20.47
C ASP A 887 -1.53 17.64 20.65
N ALA A 888 -1.39 17.14 21.89
CA ALA A 888 -0.75 15.86 22.18
C ALA A 888 -1.52 14.68 21.56
N TYR A 889 -2.84 14.69 21.65
CA TYR A 889 -3.71 13.71 20.99
C TYR A 889 -3.59 13.78 19.46
N LEU A 890 -3.67 14.98 18.86
CA LEU A 890 -3.52 15.15 17.42
C LEU A 890 -2.12 14.73 16.96
N THR A 891 -1.10 14.92 17.80
CA THR A 891 0.27 14.48 17.53
C THR A 891 0.40 12.95 17.57
N SER A 892 -0.21 12.28 18.57
CA SER A 892 -0.21 10.81 18.64
C SER A 892 -1.02 10.17 17.52
N GLU A 893 -2.10 10.82 17.07
CA GLU A 893 -2.90 10.40 15.93
C GLU A 893 -2.25 10.74 14.58
N HIS A 894 -1.03 11.31 14.58
CA HIS A 894 -0.28 11.74 13.41
C HIS A 894 -1.01 12.77 12.53
N ILE A 895 -1.96 13.52 13.13
CA ILE A 895 -2.65 14.64 12.51
C ILE A 895 -1.79 15.91 12.63
N LEU A 896 -1.04 16.06 13.74
CA LEU A 896 0.00 17.07 13.92
C LEU A 896 1.41 16.43 13.91
N PRO A 897 2.44 17.12 13.37
CA PRO A 897 3.82 16.64 13.41
C PRO A 897 4.38 16.64 14.85
N ARG A 898 5.07 15.56 15.25
CA ARG A 898 5.69 15.39 16.58
C ARG A 898 6.74 16.48 16.85
N MET A 899 6.54 17.32 17.86
CA MET A 899 7.55 18.30 18.30
C MET A 899 8.68 17.59 19.08
N PRO A 900 9.96 17.98 18.92
CA PRO A 900 11.04 17.46 19.76
C PRO A 900 10.97 18.03 21.18
N GLU A 901 10.94 17.17 22.20
CA GLU A 901 10.92 17.54 23.62
C GLU A 901 12.19 18.33 24.03
N LYS A 902 11.99 19.44 24.76
CA LYS A 902 13.03 20.28 25.35
C LYS A 902 13.13 20.05 26.86
N ALA A 903 14.36 20.11 27.37
CA ALA A 903 14.70 20.10 28.79
C ALA A 903 14.20 21.33 29.56
N ASP A 904 13.92 21.09 30.85
CA ASP A 904 13.46 21.95 31.94
C ASP A 904 14.04 23.38 31.99
N ASP A 905 13.16 24.39 32.15
CA ASP A 905 13.13 25.35 33.27
C ASP A 905 12.08 26.45 33.04
N SER A 906 11.34 26.79 34.10
CA SER A 906 10.25 27.78 34.16
C SER A 906 10.75 29.13 34.73
N PRO A 907 9.92 30.17 34.92
CA PRO A 907 8.98 30.82 34.00
C PRO A 907 9.19 32.37 33.98
N LEU A 908 8.78 33.09 32.92
CA LEU A 908 8.42 34.51 33.05
C LEU A 908 7.35 34.90 32.00
N GLN A 909 6.26 35.45 32.53
CA GLN A 909 5.06 35.94 31.85
C GLN A 909 5.34 37.10 30.88
N THR A 910 4.54 37.26 29.81
CA THR A 910 3.47 38.29 29.74
C THR A 910 2.79 38.41 28.36
N SER A 911 1.46 38.55 28.44
CA SER A 911 0.50 39.28 27.58
C SER A 911 0.17 38.84 26.14
N ALA A 912 -1.08 38.42 25.97
CA ALA A 912 -1.92 38.56 24.77
C ALA A 912 -2.63 39.96 24.77
N PRO A 913 -3.48 40.33 23.78
CA PRO A 913 -3.41 40.21 22.31
C PRO A 913 -3.81 41.50 21.53
N SER A 914 -3.71 41.44 20.19
CA SER A 914 -4.47 42.16 19.13
C SER A 914 -4.04 43.59 18.72
N PRO A 915 -4.44 44.15 17.53
CA PRO A 915 -5.13 43.59 16.35
C PRO A 915 -4.51 43.99 14.97
N GLU A 916 -5.02 43.37 13.89
CA GLU A 916 -5.15 43.90 12.50
C GLU A 916 -3.90 44.25 11.64
N ASN A 917 -3.66 43.47 10.56
CA ASN A 917 -4.05 43.81 9.17
C ASN A 917 -3.23 43.06 8.09
N ASN A 918 -3.96 42.45 7.14
CA ASN A 918 -3.66 42.28 5.71
C ASN A 918 -2.29 41.71 5.25
N LEU A 919 -2.28 40.40 4.97
CA LEU A 919 -1.83 39.71 3.74
C LEU A 919 -1.53 38.24 4.09
N GLY A 920 -2.43 37.32 3.71
CA GLY A 920 -2.45 35.92 4.14
C GLY A 920 -1.34 35.04 3.58
N ILE A 921 -0.12 35.17 4.10
CA ILE A 921 0.98 34.22 3.91
C ILE A 921 1.69 34.03 5.27
N SER A 922 1.58 32.85 5.87
CA SER A 922 2.29 32.50 7.10
C SER A 922 3.76 32.19 6.78
N LEU A 923 4.70 33.02 7.27
CA LEU A 923 6.13 32.79 7.01
C LEU A 923 6.75 31.88 8.08
N PRO A 924 7.55 30.88 7.69
CA PRO A 924 8.14 29.88 8.59
C PRO A 924 9.21 30.51 9.51
N GLU A 925 9.20 30.13 10.78
CA GLU A 925 10.13 30.67 11.78
C GLU A 925 11.52 29.97 11.79
N ALA A 926 11.66 28.86 11.06
CA ALA A 926 12.90 28.08 10.96
C ALA A 926 13.03 27.39 9.59
N PRO A 927 14.27 27.15 9.10
CA PRO A 927 14.49 26.45 7.83
C PRO A 927 13.96 25.01 7.90
N CYS A 928 13.46 24.51 6.76
CA CYS A 928 12.98 23.14 6.60
C CYS A 928 14.13 22.13 6.45
N MET A 929 15.04 22.15 7.43
CA MET A 929 16.21 21.28 7.57
C MET A 929 16.05 20.39 8.81
N SER A 930 16.69 19.22 8.83
CA SER A 930 16.73 18.38 10.03
C SER A 930 17.47 19.04 11.19
N THR A 931 17.40 18.49 12.40
CA THR A 931 18.12 19.05 13.55
C THR A 931 19.63 19.10 13.32
N ALA A 932 20.23 18.04 12.75
CA ALA A 932 21.66 18.00 12.45
C ALA A 932 22.04 19.04 11.38
N GLU A 933 21.21 19.20 10.36
CA GLU A 933 21.41 20.17 9.27
C GLU A 933 21.22 21.61 9.75
N ARG A 934 20.26 21.86 10.64
CA ARG A 934 20.07 23.15 11.32
C ARG A 934 21.28 23.51 12.17
N VAL A 935 21.87 22.55 12.87
CA VAL A 935 23.12 22.77 13.63
C VAL A 935 24.26 23.14 12.67
N LEU A 936 24.41 22.43 11.55
CA LEU A 936 25.41 22.74 10.53
C LEU A 936 25.20 24.15 9.93
N PHE A 937 23.96 24.49 9.58
CA PHE A 937 23.62 25.80 9.01
C PHE A 937 23.82 26.93 10.03
N ALA A 938 23.36 26.76 11.28
CA ALA A 938 23.58 27.74 12.34
C ALA A 938 25.07 27.95 12.64
N LYS A 939 25.87 26.88 12.60
CA LYS A 939 27.34 26.95 12.72
C LYS A 939 27.95 27.75 11.58
N ALA A 940 27.50 27.52 10.34
CA ALA A 940 27.97 28.28 9.17
C ALA A 940 27.58 29.77 9.26
N LEU A 941 26.34 30.08 9.69
CA LEU A 941 25.85 31.46 9.86
C LEU A 941 26.67 32.26 10.88
N LYS A 942 27.11 31.64 11.99
CA LYS A 942 27.94 32.32 13.02
C LYS A 942 29.25 32.88 12.47
N SER A 943 29.80 32.27 11.42
CA SER A 943 31.05 32.69 10.78
C SER A 943 30.85 33.56 9.53
N ALA A 944 29.61 33.76 9.09
CA ALA A 944 29.30 34.51 7.88
C ALA A 944 29.29 36.02 8.16
N LYS A 945 29.69 36.82 7.18
CA LYS A 945 29.53 38.29 7.19
C LYS A 945 28.71 38.76 5.99
N ASN A 946 28.88 38.11 4.84
CA ASN A 946 28.17 38.42 3.61
C ASN A 946 27.44 37.16 3.12
N TYR A 947 26.12 37.13 3.31
CA TYR A 947 25.29 35.96 3.05
C TYR A 947 24.45 36.11 1.78
N PHE A 948 24.44 35.06 0.96
CA PHE A 948 23.53 34.91 -0.18
C PHE A 948 22.74 33.61 -0.11
N GLU A 949 21.48 33.62 -0.51
CA GLU A 949 20.68 32.39 -0.65
C GLU A 949 19.98 32.28 -2.00
N PHE A 950 20.04 31.09 -2.58
CA PHE A 950 19.13 30.67 -3.65
C PHE A 950 17.94 29.97 -2.99
N GLY A 951 16.74 30.53 -3.14
CA GLY A 951 15.56 30.14 -2.36
C GLY A 951 15.39 31.01 -1.11
N SER A 952 14.19 31.04 -0.54
CA SER A 952 13.87 31.90 0.60
C SER A 952 12.82 31.28 1.54
N GLY A 953 12.85 31.63 2.82
CA GLY A 953 11.92 31.11 3.82
C GLY A 953 12.50 31.15 5.24
N GLY A 954 12.51 30.00 5.93
CA GLY A 954 12.98 29.96 7.31
C GLY A 954 14.49 30.17 7.48
N SER A 955 15.28 29.87 6.44
CA SER A 955 16.72 30.20 6.39
C SER A 955 16.95 31.71 6.43
N THR A 956 16.11 32.46 5.71
CA THR A 956 16.09 33.93 5.68
C THR A 956 15.88 34.50 7.09
N VAL A 957 14.90 33.96 7.82
CA VAL A 957 14.59 34.38 9.20
C VAL A 957 15.80 34.14 10.12
N TRP A 958 16.41 32.97 10.04
CA TRP A 958 17.57 32.62 10.87
C TRP A 958 18.80 33.47 10.58
N ALA A 959 19.07 33.75 9.30
CA ALA A 959 20.19 34.59 8.92
C ALA A 959 20.03 36.05 9.41
N ILE A 960 18.81 36.61 9.34
CA ILE A 960 18.51 37.94 9.90
C ILE A 960 18.61 37.95 11.42
N ASN A 961 18.09 36.91 12.09
CA ASN A 961 18.21 36.77 13.55
C ASN A 961 19.67 36.59 14.00
N ALA A 962 20.53 36.02 13.16
CA ALA A 962 21.97 35.99 13.36
C ALA A 962 22.67 37.34 13.09
N GLY A 963 21.91 38.38 12.72
CA GLY A 963 22.40 39.74 12.51
C GLY A 963 22.84 40.06 11.09
N LEU A 964 22.64 39.15 10.13
CA LEU A 964 23.11 39.32 8.75
C LEU A 964 22.10 40.09 7.89
N VAL A 965 22.60 40.72 6.83
CA VAL A 965 21.78 41.16 5.70
C VAL A 965 21.67 40.01 4.72
N VAL A 966 20.45 39.59 4.40
CA VAL A 966 20.20 38.46 3.50
C VAL A 966 19.99 38.97 2.10
N HIS A 967 20.93 38.67 1.21
CA HIS A 967 20.75 38.79 -0.23
C HIS A 967 20.25 37.47 -0.77
N GLY A 968 19.26 37.46 -1.65
CA GLY A 968 18.80 36.18 -2.19
C GLY A 968 17.84 36.31 -3.35
N VAL A 969 17.48 35.17 -3.90
CA VAL A 969 16.55 35.10 -5.04
C VAL A 969 15.44 34.10 -4.77
N GLU A 970 14.23 34.48 -5.16
CA GLU A 970 13.03 33.66 -5.10
C GLU A 970 12.24 33.75 -6.41
N SER A 971 11.54 32.68 -6.77
CA SER A 971 10.76 32.58 -7.99
C SER A 971 9.30 32.99 -7.81
N ASP A 972 8.78 32.89 -6.59
CA ASP A 972 7.46 33.39 -6.21
C ASP A 972 7.53 34.86 -5.74
N GLU A 973 6.97 35.75 -6.56
CA GLU A 973 6.96 37.20 -6.31
C GLU A 973 6.15 37.58 -5.06
N LYS A 974 5.04 36.89 -4.80
CA LYS A 974 4.21 37.18 -3.61
C LYS A 974 4.94 36.75 -2.35
N TRP A 975 5.62 35.61 -2.38
CA TRP A 975 6.42 35.10 -1.26
C TRP A 975 7.61 36.02 -0.94
N ALA A 976 8.39 36.41 -1.94
CA ALA A 976 9.48 37.37 -1.78
C ALA A 976 9.00 38.72 -1.21
N SER A 977 7.89 39.24 -1.74
CA SER A 977 7.32 40.50 -1.24
C SER A 977 6.87 40.38 0.22
N ALA A 978 6.25 39.26 0.60
CA ALA A 978 5.83 39.01 1.97
C ALA A 978 7.02 38.91 2.94
N LEU A 979 8.08 38.20 2.55
CA LEU A 979 9.31 38.08 3.33
C LEU A 979 9.98 39.44 3.54
N ASN A 980 10.19 40.21 2.47
CA ASN A 980 10.81 41.54 2.57
C ASN A 980 9.96 42.48 3.44
N THR A 981 8.63 42.43 3.33
CA THR A 981 7.73 43.26 4.13
C THR A 981 7.80 42.89 5.61
N ARG A 982 7.75 41.59 5.94
CA ARG A 982 7.76 41.13 7.34
C ARG A 982 9.12 41.30 8.01
N LEU A 983 10.20 41.03 7.30
CA LEU A 983 11.55 40.95 7.87
C LEU A 983 12.35 42.26 7.74
N GLY A 984 11.80 43.26 7.02
CA GLY A 984 12.32 44.61 6.96
C GLY A 984 13.61 44.76 6.14
N GLU A 985 14.32 45.88 6.32
CA GLU A 985 15.41 46.33 5.44
C GLU A 985 16.64 45.38 5.34
N ARG A 986 16.76 44.43 6.27
CA ARG A 986 17.80 43.40 6.25
C ARG A 986 17.46 42.19 5.36
N CYS A 987 16.20 42.06 4.95
CA CYS A 987 15.76 41.08 3.96
C CYS A 987 15.79 41.73 2.57
N ARG A 988 16.62 41.20 1.67
CA ARG A 988 16.79 41.67 0.30
C ARG A 988 16.64 40.50 -0.66
N ILE A 989 15.46 39.87 -0.64
CA ILE A 989 15.11 38.77 -1.55
C ILE A 989 14.52 39.36 -2.83
N GLU A 990 15.16 39.09 -3.96
CA GLU A 990 14.70 39.53 -5.27
C GLU A 990 13.81 38.46 -5.92
N ALA A 991 12.64 38.87 -6.40
CA ALA A 991 11.76 38.01 -7.16
C ALA A 991 12.24 37.88 -8.61
N VAL A 992 12.45 36.65 -9.10
CA VAL A 992 12.87 36.34 -10.46
C VAL A 992 11.80 35.54 -11.18
N ASN A 993 11.21 36.16 -12.20
CA ASN A 993 10.20 35.52 -13.04
C ASN A 993 10.82 34.42 -13.94
N ILE A 994 10.50 33.18 -13.61
CA ILE A 994 10.85 31.97 -14.39
C ILE A 994 9.63 31.37 -15.12
N GLY A 995 8.50 32.08 -15.18
CA GLY A 995 7.20 31.55 -15.64
C GLY A 995 6.26 31.22 -14.47
N PRO A 996 5.05 30.69 -14.74
CA PRO A 996 4.13 30.24 -13.69
C PRO A 996 4.79 29.15 -12.85
N THR A 997 4.70 29.31 -11.54
CA THR A 997 5.26 28.39 -10.55
C THR A 997 4.15 27.73 -9.74
N GLY A 998 4.35 26.46 -9.36
CA GLY A 998 3.52 25.75 -8.39
C GLY A 998 4.00 26.00 -6.97
N GLU A 999 3.59 25.14 -6.05
CA GLU A 999 4.08 25.18 -4.67
C GLU A 999 5.61 25.21 -4.61
N TRP A 1000 6.12 26.00 -3.66
CA TRP A 1000 7.55 26.20 -3.43
C TRP A 1000 8.32 26.77 -4.63
N GLY A 1001 7.64 27.36 -5.63
CA GLY A 1001 8.31 28.04 -6.74
C GLY A 1001 8.78 27.13 -7.89
N TYR A 1002 8.30 25.89 -7.99
CA TYR A 1002 8.71 24.99 -9.09
C TYR A 1002 8.02 25.39 -10.42
N PRO A 1003 8.76 25.56 -11.54
CA PRO A 1003 8.15 26.00 -12.81
C PRO A 1003 7.17 24.96 -13.37
N LEU A 1004 5.93 25.38 -13.66
CA LEU A 1004 4.84 24.50 -14.11
C LEU A 1004 4.95 24.08 -15.58
N ALA A 1005 5.79 24.75 -16.38
CA ALA A 1005 5.89 24.46 -17.80
C ALA A 1005 7.29 24.69 -18.38
N LYS A 1006 7.82 23.70 -19.10
CA LYS A 1006 9.16 23.73 -19.72
C LYS A 1006 9.32 24.74 -20.87
N HIS A 1007 8.23 25.26 -21.44
CA HIS A 1007 8.32 26.28 -22.52
C HIS A 1007 8.81 27.66 -22.02
N TYR A 1008 8.90 27.88 -20.71
CA TYR A 1008 9.58 29.04 -20.11
C TYR A 1008 11.08 28.85 -19.90
N SER A 1009 11.68 27.77 -20.42
CA SER A 1009 13.10 27.43 -20.24
C SER A 1009 14.10 28.52 -20.65
N THR A 1010 13.71 29.47 -21.50
CA THR A 1010 14.55 30.65 -21.82
C THR A 1010 14.67 31.64 -20.67
N LYS A 1011 13.74 31.60 -19.69
CA LYS A 1011 13.73 32.44 -18.48
C LYS A 1011 14.45 31.80 -17.28
N PHE A 1012 14.53 30.47 -17.23
CA PHE A 1012 15.17 29.72 -16.13
C PHE A 1012 16.59 30.19 -15.78
N PRO A 1013 17.46 30.53 -16.76
CA PRO A 1013 18.80 31.04 -16.46
C PRO A 1013 18.82 32.27 -15.56
N ARG A 1014 17.75 33.06 -15.51
CA ARG A 1014 17.69 34.27 -14.68
C ARG A 1014 17.85 33.94 -13.19
N TYR A 1015 17.37 32.78 -12.75
CA TYR A 1015 17.38 32.38 -11.34
C TYR A 1015 18.80 32.09 -10.83
N SER A 1016 19.52 31.17 -11.50
CA SER A 1016 20.90 30.85 -11.12
C SER A 1016 21.87 32.01 -11.37
N ASN A 1017 21.59 32.85 -12.37
CA ASN A 1017 22.43 34.02 -12.67
C ASN A 1017 22.25 35.19 -11.70
N ALA A 1018 21.23 35.18 -10.84
CA ALA A 1018 20.91 36.31 -9.94
C ALA A 1018 22.11 36.71 -9.05
N ILE A 1019 22.90 35.74 -8.58
CA ILE A 1019 24.07 36.01 -7.73
C ILE A 1019 25.12 36.91 -8.42
N HIS A 1020 25.17 36.92 -9.75
CA HIS A 1020 26.11 37.75 -10.52
C HIS A 1020 25.68 39.22 -10.63
N LEU A 1021 24.43 39.55 -10.28
CA LEU A 1021 23.90 40.91 -10.30
C LEU A 1021 24.38 41.74 -9.11
N HIS A 1022 24.79 41.10 -8.03
CA HIS A 1022 25.36 41.78 -6.87
C HIS A 1022 26.83 42.09 -7.10
N ASN A 1023 27.26 43.27 -6.66
CA ASN A 1023 28.67 43.67 -6.62
C ASN A 1023 29.41 43.21 -5.34
N LEU A 1024 28.73 42.50 -4.44
CA LEU A 1024 29.27 42.00 -3.17
C LEU A 1024 29.93 40.63 -3.30
N SER A 1025 30.93 40.39 -2.47
CA SER A 1025 31.54 39.07 -2.31
C SER A 1025 30.89 38.34 -1.13
N PHE A 1026 30.30 37.17 -1.40
CA PHE A 1026 29.62 36.37 -0.38
C PHE A 1026 30.56 35.32 0.21
N ASP A 1027 30.59 35.24 1.54
CA ASP A 1027 31.40 34.27 2.29
C ASP A 1027 30.60 33.04 2.72
N LEU A 1028 29.27 33.14 2.75
CA LEU A 1028 28.37 32.00 2.88
C LEU A 1028 27.27 32.08 1.81
N ILE A 1029 27.13 31.01 1.04
CA ILE A 1029 26.09 30.86 0.03
C ILE A 1029 25.25 29.63 0.37
N LEU A 1030 23.95 29.82 0.61
CA LEU A 1030 23.00 28.73 0.74
C LEU A 1030 22.38 28.41 -0.63
N VAL A 1031 22.41 27.13 -1.00
CA VAL A 1031 21.66 26.60 -2.14
C VAL A 1031 20.52 25.76 -1.56
N ASP A 1032 19.35 26.38 -1.41
CA ASP A 1032 18.13 25.76 -0.89
C ASP A 1032 16.90 26.11 -1.75
N GLY A 1033 17.15 26.30 -3.04
CA GLY A 1033 16.18 26.81 -4.02
C GLY A 1033 16.01 25.88 -5.20
N ARG A 1034 15.58 26.44 -6.34
CA ARG A 1034 15.44 25.72 -7.61
C ARG A 1034 16.76 25.68 -8.37
N PHE A 1035 16.86 24.79 -9.37
CA PHE A 1035 18.04 24.67 -10.24
C PHE A 1035 19.34 24.42 -9.46
N ARG A 1036 19.32 23.52 -8.46
CA ARG A 1036 20.41 23.41 -7.46
C ARG A 1036 21.78 23.25 -8.08
N VAL A 1037 21.93 22.40 -9.11
CA VAL A 1037 23.19 22.25 -9.86
C VAL A 1037 23.62 23.56 -10.50
N ALA A 1038 22.74 24.24 -11.24
CA ALA A 1038 23.06 25.50 -11.90
C ALA A 1038 23.39 26.61 -10.89
N CYS A 1039 22.63 26.71 -9.79
CA CYS A 1039 22.88 27.66 -8.69
C CYS A 1039 24.23 27.41 -8.02
N THR A 1040 24.58 26.16 -7.75
CA THR A 1040 25.91 25.79 -7.23
C THR A 1040 27.02 26.17 -8.22
N LEU A 1041 26.86 25.88 -9.51
CA LEU A 1041 27.86 26.22 -10.53
C LEU A 1041 28.04 27.74 -10.69
N SER A 1042 26.94 28.50 -10.68
CA SER A 1042 26.96 29.97 -10.69
C SER A 1042 27.59 30.54 -9.41
N ALA A 1043 27.36 29.93 -8.25
CA ALA A 1043 28.03 30.29 -7.01
C ALA A 1043 29.55 30.09 -7.10
N ILE A 1044 30.00 28.96 -7.65
CA ILE A 1044 31.42 28.68 -7.89
C ILE A 1044 32.03 29.71 -8.84
N GLN A 1045 31.36 30.01 -9.96
CA GLN A 1045 31.80 31.06 -10.89
C GLN A 1045 31.93 32.42 -10.20
N ASN A 1046 30.97 32.79 -9.34
CA ASN A 1046 30.97 34.05 -8.61
C ASN A 1046 32.16 34.13 -7.62
N ILE A 1047 32.36 33.08 -6.82
CA ILE A 1047 33.46 32.99 -5.84
C ILE A 1047 34.82 33.11 -6.54
N VAL A 1048 35.00 32.39 -7.65
CA VAL A 1048 36.29 32.38 -8.36
C VAL A 1048 36.53 33.72 -9.07
N LYS A 1049 35.52 34.32 -9.70
CA LYS A 1049 35.64 35.65 -10.31
C LYS A 1049 36.04 36.74 -9.31
N ARG A 1050 35.72 36.55 -8.02
CA ARG A 1050 35.99 37.49 -6.93
C ARG A 1050 37.23 37.16 -6.11
N ASN A 1051 37.97 36.11 -6.46
CA ASN A 1051 39.16 35.62 -5.74
C ASN A 1051 38.90 35.23 -4.26
N ASN A 1052 37.72 34.67 -3.95
CA ASN A 1052 37.30 34.34 -2.57
C ASN A 1052 37.30 32.82 -2.26
N ALA A 1053 37.98 32.01 -3.07
CA ALA A 1053 37.84 30.54 -3.03
C ALA A 1053 38.22 29.89 -1.68
N ASP A 1054 39.18 30.45 -0.94
CA ASP A 1054 39.63 29.90 0.34
C ASP A 1054 38.69 30.26 1.51
N GLU A 1055 38.01 31.41 1.43
CA GLU A 1055 37.16 31.94 2.51
C GLU A 1055 35.69 31.56 2.34
N ALA A 1056 35.18 31.48 1.11
CA ALA A 1056 33.77 31.24 0.84
C ALA A 1056 33.34 29.80 1.16
N ARG A 1057 32.10 29.67 1.64
CA ARG A 1057 31.44 28.40 1.95
C ARG A 1057 30.13 28.29 1.19
N ILE A 1058 29.90 27.14 0.58
CA ILE A 1058 28.63 26.81 -0.07
C ILE A 1058 27.96 25.73 0.76
N LEU A 1059 26.79 26.02 1.32
CA LEU A 1059 25.95 25.02 1.95
C LEU A 1059 24.87 24.61 0.95
N ILE A 1060 24.79 23.32 0.65
CA ILE A 1060 23.77 22.76 -0.24
C ILE A 1060 22.92 21.84 0.62
N HIS A 1061 21.66 22.22 0.81
CA HIS A 1061 20.66 21.36 1.47
C HIS A 1061 20.33 20.17 0.55
N ASP A 1062 19.89 19.03 1.11
CA ASP A 1062 19.56 17.80 0.37
C ASP A 1062 20.58 17.33 -0.69
N PHE A 1063 21.87 17.58 -0.47
CA PHE A 1063 22.93 17.23 -1.40
C PHE A 1063 23.22 15.72 -1.49
N TRP A 1064 23.39 15.05 -0.35
CA TRP A 1064 23.92 13.69 -0.30
C TRP A 1064 22.89 12.61 -0.68
N ASN A 1065 21.59 12.92 -0.63
CA ASN A 1065 20.50 12.05 -1.07
C ASN A 1065 20.09 12.30 -2.53
N ARG A 1066 20.79 13.20 -3.25
CA ARG A 1066 20.52 13.57 -4.65
C ARG A 1066 21.76 13.33 -5.52
N PRO A 1067 21.96 12.12 -6.06
CA PRO A 1067 23.15 11.78 -6.86
C PRO A 1067 23.37 12.72 -8.06
N GLN A 1068 22.31 13.26 -8.65
CA GLN A 1068 22.40 14.20 -9.76
C GLN A 1068 23.15 15.50 -9.42
N TYR A 1069 23.19 15.89 -8.13
CA TYR A 1069 23.94 17.09 -7.71
C TYR A 1069 25.44 16.83 -7.62
N HIS A 1070 25.87 15.57 -7.57
CA HIS A 1070 27.27 15.22 -7.30
C HIS A 1070 28.21 15.55 -8.47
N CYS A 1071 27.66 15.88 -9.65
CA CYS A 1071 28.44 16.40 -10.78
C CYS A 1071 29.28 17.65 -10.42
N VAL A 1072 28.83 18.44 -9.45
CA VAL A 1072 29.55 19.63 -8.97
C VAL A 1072 30.72 19.32 -8.02
N LEU A 1073 30.85 18.09 -7.51
CA LEU A 1073 31.96 17.67 -6.63
C LEU A 1073 33.32 17.71 -7.32
N SER A 1074 33.33 17.68 -8.65
CA SER A 1074 34.56 17.91 -9.43
C SER A 1074 35.20 19.27 -9.10
N PHE A 1075 34.41 20.26 -8.68
CA PHE A 1075 34.83 21.62 -8.35
C PHE A 1075 34.87 21.94 -6.85
N LEU A 1076 34.27 21.10 -5.99
CA LEU A 1076 34.09 21.35 -4.55
C LEU A 1076 34.91 20.41 -3.67
N GLU A 1077 35.38 20.93 -2.54
CA GLU A 1077 35.96 20.16 -1.44
C GLU A 1077 34.97 20.13 -0.27
N VAL A 1078 34.67 18.94 0.24
CA VAL A 1078 33.76 18.74 1.37
C VAL A 1078 34.42 19.22 2.65
N ILE A 1079 33.73 20.06 3.41
CA ILE A 1079 34.17 20.54 4.72
C ILE A 1079 33.48 19.74 5.80
N GLU A 1080 32.15 19.67 5.72
CA GLU A 1080 31.33 19.04 6.74
C GLU A 1080 30.05 18.51 6.09
N ARG A 1081 29.60 17.37 6.60
CA ARG A 1081 28.36 16.72 6.17
C ARG A 1081 27.46 16.56 7.39
N ALA A 1082 26.20 16.93 7.25
CA ALA A 1082 25.16 16.62 8.21
C ALA A 1082 24.01 15.98 7.46
N GLU A 1083 23.77 14.69 7.71
CA GLU A 1083 22.73 13.90 7.05
C GLU A 1083 22.72 14.06 5.51
N THR A 1084 21.77 14.84 4.99
CA THR A 1084 21.59 15.10 3.56
C THR A 1084 22.25 16.40 3.11
N ALA A 1085 22.46 17.38 3.99
CA ALA A 1085 23.17 18.62 3.67
C ALA A 1085 24.71 18.46 3.62
N GLY A 1086 25.34 19.26 2.76
CA GLY A 1086 26.79 19.37 2.68
C GLY A 1086 27.26 20.82 2.74
N LEU A 1087 28.35 21.06 3.47
CA LEU A 1087 29.10 22.31 3.49
C LEU A 1087 30.40 22.13 2.71
N PHE A 1088 30.66 23.03 1.77
CA PHE A 1088 31.76 22.91 0.80
C PHE A 1088 32.57 24.20 0.69
N LYS A 1089 33.81 24.09 0.20
CA LYS A 1089 34.60 25.19 -0.38
C LYS A 1089 35.00 24.86 -1.82
N VAL A 1090 35.38 25.87 -2.59
CA VAL A 1090 35.84 25.68 -3.97
C VAL A 1090 37.27 25.13 -3.97
N LYS A 1091 37.57 24.14 -4.82
CA LYS A 1091 38.94 23.62 -4.97
C LYS A 1091 39.89 24.70 -5.50
N LYS A 1092 41.16 24.67 -5.07
CA LYS A 1092 42.20 25.64 -5.49
C LYS A 1092 42.49 25.65 -6.99
N ARG A 1093 42.25 24.54 -7.68
CA ARG A 1093 42.42 24.40 -9.13
C ARG A 1093 41.16 23.76 -9.70
N ILE A 1094 40.40 24.53 -10.49
CA ILE A 1094 39.21 24.05 -11.19
C ILE A 1094 39.38 24.21 -12.70
N ASN A 1095 38.74 23.33 -13.46
CA ASN A 1095 38.68 23.46 -14.93
C ASN A 1095 37.53 24.40 -15.31
N HIS A 1096 37.87 25.63 -15.72
CA HIS A 1096 36.90 26.66 -16.10
C HIS A 1096 36.05 26.27 -17.31
N ALA A 1097 36.63 25.60 -18.31
CA ALA A 1097 35.89 25.16 -19.50
C ALA A 1097 34.85 24.08 -19.14
N SER A 1098 35.20 23.15 -18.23
CA SER A 1098 34.26 22.15 -17.72
C SER A 1098 33.15 22.79 -16.88
N LEU A 1099 33.47 23.80 -16.08
CA LEU A 1099 32.49 24.55 -15.27
C LEU A 1099 31.47 25.27 -16.18
N GLU A 1100 31.94 25.97 -17.22
CA GLU A 1100 31.08 26.66 -18.18
C GLU A 1100 30.19 25.70 -18.97
N LYS A 1101 30.77 24.56 -19.40
CA LYS A 1101 30.01 23.53 -20.12
C LYS A 1101 28.88 22.96 -19.26
N LEU A 1102 29.18 22.59 -18.01
CA LEU A 1102 28.19 22.01 -17.10
C LEU A 1102 27.12 23.04 -16.72
N LEU A 1103 27.50 24.31 -16.56
CA LEU A 1103 26.52 25.37 -16.32
C LEU A 1103 25.58 25.53 -17.52
N ALA A 1104 26.10 25.55 -18.75
CA ALA A 1104 25.28 25.66 -19.96
C ALA A 1104 24.26 24.51 -20.12
N GLU A 1105 24.60 23.32 -19.61
CA GLU A 1105 23.74 22.14 -19.59
C GLU A 1105 22.61 22.26 -18.56
N TYR A 1106 22.94 22.62 -17.32
CA TYR A 1106 21.97 22.60 -16.21
C TYR A 1106 21.17 23.90 -16.04
N VAL A 1107 21.59 25.01 -16.64
CA VAL A 1107 20.93 26.33 -16.49
C VAL A 1107 19.51 26.39 -17.08
N LYS A 1108 19.14 25.40 -17.91
CA LYS A 1108 17.77 25.24 -18.45
C LYS A 1108 17.04 24.02 -17.88
N ASN A 1109 17.66 23.29 -16.95
CA ASN A 1109 17.09 22.08 -16.36
C ASN A 1109 16.70 22.32 -14.90
N PRO A 1110 15.38 22.33 -14.57
CA PRO A 1110 14.92 22.50 -13.19
C PRO A 1110 15.14 21.29 -12.28
N ASP A 1111 15.47 20.11 -12.84
CA ASP A 1111 15.58 18.82 -12.16
C ASP A 1111 17.01 18.40 -11.78
#